data_AF-A0A8J4G0V7-F1
#
_entry.id   AF-A0A8J4G0V7-F1
#
_cell.length_a   1.000
_cell.length_b   1.000
_cell.length_c   1.000
_cell.angle_alpha   90.00
_cell.angle_beta   90.00
_cell.angle_gamma   90.00
#
_symmetry.space_group_name_H-M   'P 1'
#
loop_
_entity.id
_entity.type
_entity.pdbx_description
1 polymer ?
#
loop_
_entity_poly.entity_id
_entity_poly.type
_entity_poly.pdbx_seq_one_letter_code
_entity_poly.pdbx_strand_id
1 'polypeptide(L)'
;MIAPVIMLPYFHTRHDIARTAVYVLLLWVLPYRVSAADGQGVHIAYLTDCTIYSDWQTVGMVFSYKRSRQPLDSQLTRIMCCTDEERKRYNEQLLSIVQTHVAPSFAHNAKTDDWYAAYNKPGAVYDWLKHVTPKEDWILVLDSDMYLRKPFYPQFFNASRGWCISADYTYMIGVNNELADRHIPEIQPRKDELAGPRGRRGDQVGGFFFMHRDDLSRVAPLWLKYTEDVREDPEAWRLSGDQYVEKGGKPWISEMYGYAFGAAKANVWHIWDKRTMMYPTYKPTEGIPKLMHYGLLFEVGKNFSFDKHWHYDFDVTKCPPWDLKDPKRRVEGIFPEPPRPSSLDKSDFLGFYRDLLAIETLATLNAAFCDYHISHCPPSEQLVTVCKEVFSLYNEAREYIKEAESHYDCQDFHPKCAEWTKQGECDQNVGYMMETCRKACGRCSQQHMYFPETSTKDLEEKLVKMTQELQPLSEDPDQQKGAAGSSPRDTAKPLVVPEHEKPAVVVPRNTQPMVLNPPPSPPPPPSPPPPVKSPPPPSSPPVSPPPSSPQPFPSPPKVLSEKQLLVRCYRLSLPRTEVKDCVEAAKKGILYEPKQKAGVVASVKTATSKESDSTSYISASEDIGQKDSTSSGRVIERDLEDLTLTQQNEKKGAAPVLDAPVLGPSLHALLGHLNKWQALFLWLLVVIAFLAVMPRIARLRRRARSGMRTE
;
A
#
# COMPACT_ATOMS: atom_id res chain seq x y z
N MET A 1 -14.40 3.75 43.82
CA MET A 1 -15.26 2.93 44.71
C MET A 1 -16.60 3.65 44.87
N ILE A 2 -17.70 2.99 44.49
CA ILE A 2 -19.08 3.07 45.02
C ILE A 2 -19.78 1.94 44.27
N ALA A 3 -20.28 0.93 44.98
CA ALA A 3 -20.92 -0.23 44.37
C ALA A 3 -22.45 -0.09 44.46
N PRO A 4 -23.22 -0.49 43.43
CA PRO A 4 -24.66 -0.63 43.56
C PRO A 4 -24.97 -1.89 44.36
N VAL A 5 -25.56 -1.73 45.54
CA VAL A 5 -26.08 -2.85 46.34
C VAL A 5 -27.31 -3.41 45.63
N ILE A 6 -27.19 -4.58 45.01
CA ILE A 6 -28.32 -5.32 44.46
C ILE A 6 -29.05 -6.02 45.62
N MET A 7 -30.22 -5.49 45.99
CA MET A 7 -31.18 -6.18 46.85
C MET A 7 -31.70 -7.43 46.12
N LEU A 8 -31.27 -8.61 46.57
CA LEU A 8 -31.82 -9.90 46.13
C LEU A 8 -33.20 -10.13 46.79
N PRO A 9 -34.28 -10.38 46.02
CA PRO A 9 -35.51 -10.91 46.57
C PRO A 9 -35.32 -12.38 46.98
N TYR A 10 -35.88 -12.77 48.11
CA TYR A 10 -36.00 -14.19 48.50
C TYR A 10 -36.96 -14.92 47.53
N PHE A 11 -36.46 -15.89 46.77
CA PHE A 11 -37.29 -16.72 45.89
C PHE A 11 -37.51 -18.13 46.46
N HIS A 12 -38.75 -18.42 46.80
CA HIS A 12 -39.22 -19.78 47.10
C HIS A 12 -39.61 -20.49 45.81
N THR A 13 -38.72 -21.35 45.28
CA THR A 13 -38.96 -22.66 44.63
C THR A 13 -37.83 -23.02 43.65
N ARG A 14 -37.64 -24.32 43.39
CA ARG A 14 -36.61 -24.83 42.46
C ARG A 14 -36.80 -24.39 41.00
N HIS A 15 -37.97 -23.88 40.62
CA HIS A 15 -38.27 -23.56 39.22
C HIS A 15 -37.63 -22.23 38.73
N ASP A 16 -37.43 -21.25 39.62
CA ASP A 16 -36.81 -19.98 39.25
C ASP A 16 -35.30 -20.10 39.07
N ILE A 17 -34.62 -20.92 39.89
CA ILE A 17 -33.17 -21.15 39.80
C ILE A 17 -32.77 -21.65 38.40
N ALA A 18 -33.57 -22.53 37.79
CA ALA A 18 -33.34 -23.02 36.44
C ALA A 18 -33.47 -21.92 35.37
N ARG A 19 -34.42 -20.98 35.53
CA ARG A 19 -34.58 -19.84 34.62
C ARG A 19 -33.45 -18.82 34.78
N THR A 20 -33.06 -18.49 36.01
CA THR A 20 -31.94 -17.57 36.25
C THR A 20 -30.61 -18.16 35.77
N ALA A 21 -30.38 -19.46 35.96
CA ALA A 21 -29.22 -20.16 35.41
C ALA A 21 -29.16 -20.11 33.88
N VAL A 22 -30.29 -20.28 33.19
CA VAL A 22 -30.38 -20.14 31.72
C VAL A 22 -30.13 -18.69 31.28
N TYR A 23 -30.64 -17.68 31.98
CA TYR A 23 -30.35 -16.27 31.67
C TYR A 23 -28.87 -15.91 31.90
N VAL A 24 -28.24 -16.42 32.96
CA VAL A 24 -26.81 -16.20 33.24
C VAL A 24 -25.93 -16.95 32.25
N LEU A 25 -26.30 -18.18 31.84
CA LEU A 25 -25.60 -18.88 30.74
C LEU A 25 -25.76 -18.15 29.41
N LEU A 26 -26.95 -17.66 29.07
CA LEU A 26 -27.17 -16.90 27.83
C LEU A 26 -26.35 -15.60 27.80
N LEU A 27 -26.17 -14.94 28.96
CA LEU A 27 -25.29 -13.76 29.09
C LEU A 27 -23.78 -14.10 29.08
N TRP A 28 -23.39 -15.36 29.30
CA TRP A 28 -21.99 -15.83 29.19
C TRP A 28 -21.66 -16.51 27.85
N VAL A 29 -22.66 -17.04 27.14
CA VAL A 29 -22.51 -17.77 25.87
C VAL A 29 -22.79 -16.88 24.66
N LEU A 30 -23.40 -15.70 24.86
CA LEU A 30 -23.27 -14.61 23.89
C LEU A 30 -21.85 -14.06 23.96
N PRO A 31 -21.05 -14.14 22.88
CA PRO A 31 -19.95 -13.19 22.74
C PRO A 31 -20.54 -11.78 22.80
N TYR A 32 -19.73 -10.79 23.15
CA TYR A 32 -19.98 -9.41 22.74
C TYR A 32 -19.87 -9.33 21.20
N ARG A 33 -20.86 -9.88 20.51
CA ARG A 33 -21.15 -9.53 19.13
C ARG A 33 -21.63 -8.09 19.18
N VAL A 34 -20.71 -7.17 18.89
CA VAL A 34 -21.06 -5.87 18.33
C VAL A 34 -22.13 -6.14 17.29
N SER A 35 -23.31 -5.55 17.47
CA SER A 35 -24.47 -5.87 16.65
C SER A 35 -24.12 -5.63 15.19
N ALA A 36 -24.17 -6.68 14.37
CA ALA A 36 -24.02 -6.60 12.92
C ALA A 36 -25.31 -6.03 12.32
N ALA A 37 -25.58 -4.77 12.64
CA ALA A 37 -26.66 -3.95 12.13
C ALA A 37 -26.06 -2.57 11.84
N ASP A 38 -26.27 -2.12 10.60
CA ASP A 38 -25.68 -0.93 9.95
C ASP A 38 -24.18 -1.09 9.61
N GLY A 39 -23.88 -1.18 8.32
CA GLY A 39 -22.58 -1.60 7.78
C GLY A 39 -21.44 -0.61 8.08
N GLN A 40 -20.26 -1.15 8.45
CA GLN A 40 -19.06 -0.39 8.82
C GLN A 40 -17.81 -0.87 8.05
N GLY A 41 -18.01 -1.46 6.88
CA GLY A 41 -16.94 -1.81 5.94
C GLY A 41 -16.14 -0.59 5.48
N VAL A 42 -14.89 -0.84 5.07
CA VAL A 42 -14.02 0.15 4.44
C VAL A 42 -13.75 -0.28 3.00
N HIS A 43 -13.93 0.62 2.05
CA HIS A 43 -13.45 0.39 0.69
C HIS A 43 -11.97 0.76 0.61
N ILE A 44 -11.12 -0.19 0.29
CA ILE A 44 -9.68 0.00 0.10
C ILE A 44 -9.44 0.21 -1.39
N ALA A 45 -9.07 1.43 -1.75
CA ALA A 45 -8.72 1.85 -3.10
C ALA A 45 -7.19 1.78 -3.24
N TYR A 46 -6.70 0.70 -3.85
CA TYR A 46 -5.28 0.42 -3.96
C TYR A 46 -4.75 0.85 -5.33
N LEU A 47 -3.87 1.85 -5.36
CA LEU A 47 -3.48 2.55 -6.58
C LEU A 47 -2.23 1.91 -7.21
N THR A 48 -2.30 1.61 -8.51
CA THR A 48 -1.27 0.90 -9.27
C THR A 48 -1.22 1.35 -10.73
N ASP A 49 -0.20 0.91 -11.45
CA ASP A 49 -0.13 1.00 -12.91
C ASP A 49 -0.09 -0.39 -13.58
N CYS A 50 -0.06 -0.39 -14.91
CA CYS A 50 -0.03 -1.57 -15.77
C CYS A 50 1.37 -2.24 -15.91
N THR A 51 2.26 -2.09 -14.93
CA THR A 51 3.64 -2.61 -15.00
C THR A 51 3.85 -3.84 -14.11
N ILE A 52 4.81 -4.70 -14.50
CA ILE A 52 5.24 -5.86 -13.68
C ILE A 52 5.74 -5.47 -12.27
N TYR A 53 6.16 -4.21 -12.10
CA TYR A 53 6.52 -3.63 -10.81
C TYR A 53 5.29 -3.49 -9.88
N SER A 54 4.18 -2.98 -10.42
CA SER A 54 2.89 -2.92 -9.73
C SER A 54 2.27 -4.31 -9.50
N ASP A 55 2.67 -5.32 -10.26
CA ASP A 55 2.06 -6.65 -10.20
C ASP A 55 2.49 -7.45 -8.97
N TRP A 56 3.79 -7.49 -8.66
CA TRP A 56 4.26 -8.11 -7.41
C TRP A 56 3.78 -7.34 -6.18
N GLN A 57 3.71 -6.01 -6.28
CA GLN A 57 3.09 -5.15 -5.27
C GLN A 57 1.62 -5.52 -5.03
N THR A 58 0.85 -5.75 -6.10
CA THR A 58 -0.56 -6.19 -6.02
C THR A 58 -0.70 -7.54 -5.35
N VAL A 59 0.14 -8.52 -5.68
CA VAL A 59 0.15 -9.83 -5.00
C VAL A 59 0.36 -9.67 -3.50
N GLY A 60 1.31 -8.83 -3.09
CA GLY A 60 1.55 -8.44 -1.70
C GLY A 60 0.32 -7.84 -1.01
N MET A 61 -0.31 -6.82 -1.62
CA MET A 61 -1.51 -6.20 -1.07
C MET A 61 -2.66 -7.19 -0.92
N VAL A 62 -2.96 -7.99 -1.95
CA VAL A 62 -4.08 -8.97 -1.93
C VAL A 62 -3.89 -10.02 -0.84
N PHE A 63 -2.66 -10.50 -0.63
CA PHE A 63 -2.35 -11.39 0.48
C PHE A 63 -2.52 -10.70 1.84
N SER A 64 -1.98 -9.47 1.98
CA SER A 64 -2.09 -8.69 3.21
C SER A 64 -3.54 -8.34 3.56
N TYR A 65 -4.41 -8.11 2.56
CA TYR A 65 -5.85 -7.90 2.77
C TYR A 65 -6.52 -9.12 3.38
N LYS A 66 -6.28 -10.32 2.81
CA LYS A 66 -6.79 -11.59 3.34
C LYS A 66 -6.31 -11.86 4.78
N ARG A 67 -5.04 -11.54 5.09
CA ARG A 67 -4.42 -11.80 6.40
C ARG A 67 -4.67 -10.70 7.45
N SER A 68 -4.93 -9.46 7.04
CA SER A 68 -5.21 -8.34 7.97
C SER A 68 -6.64 -8.33 8.51
N ARG A 69 -7.53 -9.19 7.99
CA ARG A 69 -8.87 -9.47 8.56
C ARG A 69 -9.70 -8.19 8.71
N GLN A 70 -9.76 -7.41 7.63
CA GLN A 70 -10.62 -6.23 7.49
C GLN A 70 -12.09 -6.57 7.85
N PRO A 71 -12.91 -5.57 8.23
CA PRO A 71 -14.34 -5.75 8.47
C PRO A 71 -15.02 -6.60 7.38
N LEU A 72 -16.04 -7.39 7.75
CA LEU A 72 -16.66 -8.35 6.82
C LEU A 72 -17.25 -7.69 5.56
N ASP A 73 -17.76 -6.48 5.70
CA ASP A 73 -18.34 -5.67 4.61
C ASP A 73 -17.29 -4.81 3.88
N SER A 74 -16.00 -4.97 4.16
CA SER A 74 -14.93 -4.25 3.44
C SER A 74 -14.71 -4.81 2.04
N GLN A 75 -14.26 -3.94 1.13
CA GLN A 75 -13.96 -4.27 -0.25
C GLN A 75 -12.55 -3.78 -0.61
N LEU A 76 -11.80 -4.57 -1.37
CA LEU A 76 -10.53 -4.15 -1.99
C LEU A 76 -10.74 -4.01 -3.49
N THR A 77 -10.44 -2.84 -4.03
CA THR A 77 -10.36 -2.60 -5.47
C THR A 77 -8.95 -2.14 -5.83
N ARG A 78 -8.28 -2.87 -6.73
CA ARG A 78 -7.10 -2.36 -7.45
C ARG A 78 -7.58 -1.33 -8.46
N ILE A 79 -7.02 -0.13 -8.43
CA ILE A 79 -7.24 0.88 -9.46
C ILE A 79 -5.93 0.96 -10.26
N MET A 80 -6.00 0.60 -11.53
CA MET A 80 -4.83 0.36 -12.38
C MET A 80 -4.86 1.32 -13.58
N CYS A 81 -3.89 2.24 -13.64
CA CYS A 81 -3.72 3.15 -14.77
C CYS A 81 -2.93 2.47 -15.90
N CYS A 82 -3.48 2.48 -17.12
CA CYS A 82 -2.91 1.80 -18.29
C CYS A 82 -3.05 2.64 -19.56
N THR A 83 -2.04 2.63 -20.42
CA THR A 83 -2.22 2.96 -21.84
C THR A 83 -3.06 1.88 -22.54
N ASP A 84 -3.66 2.21 -23.68
CA ASP A 84 -4.41 1.23 -24.48
C ASP A 84 -3.49 0.06 -24.94
N GLU A 85 -2.23 0.35 -25.24
CA GLU A 85 -1.23 -0.63 -25.68
C GLU A 85 -0.80 -1.57 -24.55
N GLU A 86 -0.70 -1.08 -23.31
CA GLU A 86 -0.46 -1.92 -22.14
C GLU A 86 -1.69 -2.78 -21.85
N ARG A 87 -2.88 -2.16 -21.81
CA ARG A 87 -4.14 -2.85 -21.52
C ARG A 87 -4.41 -4.03 -22.46
N LYS A 88 -4.11 -3.88 -23.76
CA LYS A 88 -4.24 -4.95 -24.78
C LYS A 88 -3.27 -6.13 -24.59
N ARG A 89 -2.19 -5.95 -23.83
CA ARG A 89 -1.11 -6.94 -23.60
C ARG A 89 -1.01 -7.40 -22.14
N TYR A 90 -1.85 -6.86 -21.26
CA TYR A 90 -1.80 -7.13 -19.83
C TYR A 90 -2.28 -8.55 -19.50
N ASN A 91 -1.73 -9.15 -18.44
CA ASN A 91 -2.04 -10.53 -18.08
C ASN A 91 -3.43 -10.63 -17.40
N GLU A 92 -4.40 -11.24 -18.09
CA GLU A 92 -5.76 -11.45 -17.57
C GLU A 92 -5.80 -12.22 -16.24
N GLN A 93 -4.83 -13.11 -15.99
CA GLN A 93 -4.72 -13.82 -14.72
C GLN A 93 -4.53 -12.86 -13.54
N LEU A 94 -3.73 -11.80 -13.70
CA LEU A 94 -3.51 -10.77 -12.67
C LEU A 94 -4.70 -9.82 -12.49
N LEU A 95 -5.64 -9.78 -13.46
CA LEU A 95 -6.92 -9.09 -13.27
C LEU A 95 -7.91 -9.92 -12.43
N SER A 96 -7.68 -11.24 -12.30
CA SER A 96 -8.59 -12.15 -11.59
C SER A 96 -8.33 -12.26 -10.07
N ILE A 97 -7.13 -11.92 -9.60
CA ILE A 97 -6.76 -12.09 -8.18
C ILE A 97 -7.44 -11.08 -7.25
N VAL A 98 -7.95 -9.98 -7.79
CA VAL A 98 -8.65 -8.90 -7.09
C VAL A 98 -9.54 -8.13 -8.05
N GLN A 99 -10.65 -7.59 -7.56
CA GLN A 99 -11.47 -6.66 -8.34
C GLN A 99 -10.61 -5.49 -8.82
N THR A 100 -10.58 -5.26 -10.13
CA THR A 100 -9.72 -4.26 -10.76
C THR A 100 -10.53 -3.27 -11.58
N HIS A 101 -10.39 -1.97 -11.28
CA HIS A 101 -10.82 -0.88 -12.15
C HIS A 101 -9.65 -0.47 -13.04
N VAL A 102 -9.83 -0.52 -14.36
CA VAL A 102 -8.79 -0.11 -15.33
C VAL A 102 -9.08 1.30 -15.81
N ALA A 103 -8.30 2.25 -15.31
CA ALA A 103 -8.33 3.65 -15.71
C ALA A 103 -7.36 3.90 -16.89
N PRO A 104 -7.58 4.94 -17.71
CA PRO A 104 -6.57 5.39 -18.67
C PRO A 104 -5.30 5.85 -17.93
N SER A 105 -4.15 5.80 -18.60
CA SER A 105 -2.92 6.41 -18.07
C SER A 105 -3.03 7.94 -18.11
N PHE A 106 -2.77 8.56 -16.96
CA PHE A 106 -2.66 10.02 -16.80
C PHE A 106 -1.20 10.48 -16.75
N ALA A 107 -0.23 9.56 -16.83
CA ALA A 107 1.20 9.85 -16.72
C ALA A 107 1.75 10.82 -17.79
N HIS A 108 1.01 11.05 -18.88
CA HIS A 108 1.31 12.07 -19.89
C HIS A 108 0.21 13.13 -19.92
N ASN A 109 0.60 14.39 -19.77
CA ASN A 109 -0.32 15.52 -19.87
C ASN A 109 -0.37 16.05 -21.31
N ALA A 110 -1.43 15.72 -22.05
CA ALA A 110 -1.60 16.13 -23.44
C ALA A 110 -1.68 17.66 -23.67
N LYS A 111 -1.88 18.49 -22.62
CA LYS A 111 -1.91 19.96 -22.75
C LYS A 111 -0.52 20.59 -22.69
N THR A 112 0.37 20.04 -21.85
CA THR A 112 1.69 20.61 -21.56
C THR A 112 2.86 19.75 -22.04
N ASP A 113 2.55 18.58 -22.61
CA ASP A 113 3.49 17.53 -23.03
C ASP A 113 4.37 17.01 -21.88
N ASP A 114 3.94 17.24 -20.62
CA ASP A 114 4.66 16.78 -19.44
C ASP A 114 4.46 15.28 -19.21
N TRP A 115 5.57 14.55 -19.03
CA TRP A 115 5.52 13.18 -18.53
C TRP A 115 5.85 13.15 -17.04
N TYR A 116 4.89 12.69 -16.23
CA TYR A 116 4.99 12.62 -14.77
C TYR A 116 4.09 11.50 -14.26
N ALA A 117 4.69 10.34 -13.95
CA ALA A 117 3.96 9.13 -13.55
C ALA A 117 2.98 9.34 -12.38
N ALA A 118 3.29 10.23 -11.43
CA ALA A 118 2.43 10.45 -10.27
C ALA A 118 1.09 11.15 -10.59
N TYR A 119 0.89 11.70 -11.80
CA TYR A 119 -0.45 12.06 -12.30
C TYR A 119 -1.43 10.88 -12.27
N ASN A 120 -0.94 9.63 -12.37
CA ASN A 120 -1.77 8.44 -12.23
C ASN A 120 -2.47 8.37 -10.87
N LYS A 121 -1.88 8.88 -9.78
CA LYS A 121 -2.46 8.80 -8.43
C LYS A 121 -3.80 9.56 -8.32
N PRO A 122 -3.88 10.88 -8.60
CA PRO A 122 -5.16 11.59 -8.66
C PRO A 122 -6.06 11.14 -9.83
N GLY A 123 -5.47 10.84 -10.99
CA GLY A 123 -6.21 10.42 -12.19
C GLY A 123 -6.99 9.12 -11.97
N ALA A 124 -6.36 8.12 -11.35
CA ALA A 124 -6.97 6.85 -10.97
C ALA A 124 -8.18 7.05 -10.05
N VAL A 125 -8.04 7.83 -8.98
CA VAL A 125 -9.12 8.07 -8.01
C VAL A 125 -10.27 8.84 -8.65
N TYR A 126 -9.97 9.84 -9.49
CA TYR A 126 -10.98 10.61 -10.21
C TYR A 126 -11.74 9.76 -11.23
N ASP A 127 -11.05 8.99 -12.06
CA ASP A 127 -11.69 8.14 -13.08
C ASP A 127 -12.52 7.02 -12.42
N TRP A 128 -12.02 6.41 -11.37
CA TRP A 128 -12.74 5.39 -10.61
C TRP A 128 -14.04 5.93 -10.02
N LEU A 129 -14.00 7.05 -9.29
CA LEU A 129 -15.20 7.63 -8.66
C LEU A 129 -16.19 8.24 -9.67
N LYS A 130 -15.76 8.52 -10.90
CA LYS A 130 -16.63 8.93 -12.01
C LYS A 130 -17.46 7.75 -12.56
N HIS A 131 -16.93 6.53 -12.50
CA HIS A 131 -17.57 5.33 -13.07
C HIS A 131 -18.18 4.40 -12.01
N VAL A 132 -17.71 4.48 -10.77
CA VAL A 132 -18.08 3.59 -9.65
C VAL A 132 -18.50 4.43 -8.45
N THR A 133 -19.62 4.08 -7.83
CA THR A 133 -19.99 4.57 -6.50
C THR A 133 -19.72 3.46 -5.47
N PRO A 134 -18.68 3.58 -4.62
CA PRO A 134 -18.42 2.62 -3.55
C PRO A 134 -19.64 2.47 -2.62
N LYS A 135 -19.93 1.25 -2.18
CA LYS A 135 -21.07 0.99 -1.29
C LYS A 135 -20.78 1.44 0.14
N GLU A 136 -19.53 1.28 0.54
CA GLU A 136 -18.98 1.63 1.83
C GLU A 136 -18.88 3.16 1.93
N ASP A 137 -19.25 3.70 3.09
CA ASP A 137 -19.18 5.14 3.36
C ASP A 137 -17.76 5.63 3.63
N TRP A 138 -16.84 4.74 4.02
CA TRP A 138 -15.45 5.05 4.35
C TRP A 138 -14.49 4.47 3.31
N ILE A 139 -13.63 5.32 2.76
CA ILE A 139 -12.63 4.95 1.75
C ILE A 139 -11.23 5.12 2.33
N LEU A 140 -10.39 4.09 2.14
CA LEU A 140 -8.96 4.11 2.42
C LEU A 140 -8.20 4.07 1.10
N VAL A 141 -7.57 5.17 0.71
CA VAL A 141 -6.71 5.26 -0.48
C VAL A 141 -5.27 4.90 -0.09
N LEU A 142 -4.66 3.95 -0.81
CA LEU A 142 -3.31 3.41 -0.55
C LEU A 142 -2.42 3.42 -1.80
N ASP A 143 -1.13 3.63 -1.61
CA ASP A 143 -0.09 3.51 -2.65
C ASP A 143 0.38 2.07 -2.85
N SER A 144 1.00 1.78 -4.00
CA SER A 144 1.44 0.42 -4.38
C SER A 144 2.60 -0.13 -3.53
N ASP A 145 3.32 0.73 -2.81
CA ASP A 145 4.38 0.34 -1.88
C ASP A 145 3.90 0.20 -0.42
N MET A 146 2.63 -0.17 -0.25
CA MET A 146 2.01 -0.37 1.05
C MET A 146 1.40 -1.78 1.22
N TYR A 147 1.36 -2.29 2.45
CA TYR A 147 0.59 -3.49 2.80
C TYR A 147 -0.08 -3.40 4.18
N LEU A 148 -1.17 -4.14 4.34
CA LEU A 148 -2.03 -4.11 5.52
C LEU A 148 -1.54 -5.11 6.60
N ARG A 149 -1.27 -4.61 7.81
CA ARG A 149 -0.97 -5.44 8.99
C ARG A 149 -2.19 -5.74 9.85
N LYS A 150 -3.13 -4.79 9.93
CA LYS A 150 -4.28 -4.81 10.85
C LYS A 150 -5.56 -4.27 10.20
N PRO A 151 -6.74 -4.55 10.77
CA PRO A 151 -8.00 -4.03 10.24
C PRO A 151 -8.17 -2.52 10.47
N PHE A 152 -8.78 -1.86 9.49
CA PHE A 152 -9.26 -0.48 9.57
C PHE A 152 -10.73 -0.49 9.98
N TYR A 153 -11.00 0.11 11.14
CA TYR A 153 -12.33 0.23 11.74
C TYR A 153 -12.65 1.73 11.89
N PRO A 154 -13.62 2.30 11.14
CA PRO A 154 -13.92 3.74 11.16
C PRO A 154 -14.08 4.34 12.57
N GLN A 155 -14.67 3.56 13.48
CA GLN A 155 -14.89 3.92 14.89
C GLN A 155 -13.60 4.16 15.70
N PHE A 156 -12.44 3.65 15.27
CA PHE A 156 -11.16 3.85 15.96
C PHE A 156 -10.40 5.10 15.49
N PHE A 157 -10.83 5.68 14.37
CA PHE A 157 -10.25 6.90 13.80
C PHE A 157 -11.02 8.17 14.18
N ASN A 158 -12.10 8.04 14.98
CA ASN A 158 -13.10 9.10 15.20
C ASN A 158 -13.54 9.77 13.89
N ALA A 159 -13.69 8.95 12.84
CA ALA A 159 -13.82 9.41 11.48
C ALA A 159 -15.15 10.17 11.29
N SER A 160 -15.08 11.38 10.72
CA SER A 160 -16.24 12.25 10.52
C SER A 160 -16.16 12.97 9.17
N ARG A 161 -17.33 13.31 8.61
CA ARG A 161 -17.43 14.01 7.32
C ARG A 161 -16.75 15.39 7.40
N GLY A 162 -16.07 15.77 6.33
CA GLY A 162 -15.21 16.95 6.27
C GLY A 162 -13.82 16.75 6.88
N TRP A 163 -13.51 15.54 7.39
CA TRP A 163 -12.19 15.18 7.90
C TRP A 163 -11.60 13.96 7.19
N CYS A 164 -10.29 14.01 6.98
CA CYS A 164 -9.47 12.89 6.53
C CYS A 164 -8.36 12.62 7.54
N ILE A 165 -8.13 11.34 7.82
CA ILE A 165 -6.97 10.89 8.58
C ILE A 165 -5.86 10.52 7.58
N SER A 166 -4.65 11.03 7.81
CA SER A 166 -3.50 10.85 6.93
C SER A 166 -2.19 11.03 7.70
N ALA A 167 -1.08 10.50 7.19
CA ALA A 167 0.23 10.63 7.81
C ALA A 167 0.78 12.06 7.69
N ASP A 168 1.68 12.46 8.59
CA ASP A 168 2.28 13.79 8.59
C ASP A 168 3.50 13.87 7.65
N TYR A 169 3.43 14.81 6.70
CA TYR A 169 4.43 15.00 5.65
C TYR A 169 5.03 16.41 5.76
N THR A 170 5.70 16.66 6.89
CA THR A 170 6.15 18.00 7.33
C THR A 170 7.16 18.68 6.41
N TYR A 171 7.81 17.94 5.51
CA TYR A 171 8.67 18.50 4.44
C TYR A 171 7.88 19.30 3.40
N MET A 172 6.55 19.16 3.34
CA MET A 172 5.68 19.94 2.45
C MET A 172 5.51 21.39 2.94
N ILE A 173 6.50 22.25 2.74
CA ILE A 173 6.47 23.66 3.20
C ILE A 173 5.59 24.59 2.36
N GLY A 174 5.08 24.14 1.22
CA GLY A 174 4.30 24.95 0.26
C GLY A 174 2.88 25.32 0.72
N VAL A 175 2.41 24.78 1.84
CA VAL A 175 1.04 25.01 2.34
C VAL A 175 0.87 26.30 3.15
N ASN A 176 1.97 26.96 3.55
CA ASN A 176 1.98 28.19 4.34
C ASN A 176 2.91 29.28 3.75
N ASN A 177 3.09 29.28 2.43
CA ASN A 177 3.91 30.26 1.70
C ASN A 177 3.24 30.70 0.37
N GLU A 178 3.98 31.46 -0.44
CA GLU A 178 3.58 31.98 -1.76
C GLU A 178 2.98 30.94 -2.73
N LEU A 179 3.25 29.64 -2.56
CA LEU A 179 2.66 28.59 -3.38
C LEU A 179 1.17 28.45 -3.08
N ALA A 180 0.81 28.31 -1.80
CA ALA A 180 -0.58 28.27 -1.37
C ALA A 180 -1.34 29.56 -1.71
N ASP A 181 -0.71 30.73 -1.58
CA ASP A 181 -1.33 32.01 -1.93
C ASP A 181 -1.64 32.13 -3.44
N ARG A 182 -0.88 31.46 -4.32
CA ARG A 182 -1.13 31.48 -5.77
C ARG A 182 -2.16 30.45 -6.23
N HIS A 183 -2.20 29.26 -5.63
CA HIS A 183 -3.15 28.21 -6.03
C HIS A 183 -4.51 28.28 -5.32
N ILE A 184 -4.55 28.71 -4.05
CA ILE A 184 -5.77 28.80 -3.23
C ILE A 184 -5.90 30.14 -2.46
N PRO A 185 -5.77 31.32 -3.14
CA PRO A 185 -5.85 32.63 -2.50
C PRO A 185 -7.14 32.88 -1.70
N GLU A 186 -8.24 32.27 -2.12
CA GLU A 186 -9.57 32.37 -1.51
C GLU A 186 -9.71 31.62 -0.18
N ILE A 187 -8.86 30.60 0.07
CA ILE A 187 -8.94 29.76 1.27
C ILE A 187 -8.23 30.46 2.42
N GLN A 188 -8.99 30.94 3.41
CA GLN A 188 -8.44 31.72 4.52
C GLN A 188 -7.39 30.94 5.34
N PRO A 189 -6.29 31.58 5.77
CA PRO A 189 -5.28 30.96 6.63
C PRO A 189 -5.86 30.36 7.92
N ARG A 190 -5.51 29.09 8.17
CA ARG A 190 -5.86 28.33 9.38
C ARG A 190 -5.16 28.90 10.61
N LYS A 191 -5.80 28.79 11.77
CA LYS A 191 -5.28 29.30 13.07
C LYS A 191 -5.02 28.22 14.12
N ASP A 192 -5.43 26.99 13.84
CA ASP A 192 -5.17 25.78 14.60
C ASP A 192 -3.92 25.01 14.08
N GLU A 193 -3.67 23.84 14.66
CA GLU A 193 -2.45 23.03 14.47
C GLU A 193 -2.73 21.58 14.03
N LEU A 194 -3.97 21.25 13.60
CA LEU A 194 -4.43 19.85 13.51
C LEU A 194 -3.70 18.94 12.49
N ALA A 195 -3.13 19.52 11.44
CA ALA A 195 -2.36 18.81 10.42
C ALA A 195 -1.37 19.74 9.67
N GLY A 196 -0.72 20.63 10.42
CA GLY A 196 0.29 21.55 9.92
C GLY A 196 0.38 22.85 10.73
N PRO A 197 1.40 23.69 10.49
CA PRO A 197 1.67 24.92 11.23
C PRO A 197 0.58 25.99 11.05
N ARG A 198 0.40 26.87 12.05
CA ARG A 198 -0.52 28.01 11.96
C ARG A 198 -0.20 28.89 10.74
N GLY A 199 -1.23 29.47 10.13
CA GLY A 199 -1.12 30.33 8.95
C GLY A 199 -1.18 29.60 7.60
N ARG A 200 -1.15 28.26 7.60
CA ARG A 200 -1.32 27.43 6.40
C ARG A 200 -2.71 27.56 5.76
N ARG A 201 -2.81 27.34 4.45
CA ARG A 201 -4.08 27.20 3.72
C ARG A 201 -4.38 25.76 3.28
N GLY A 202 -3.36 24.89 3.23
CA GLY A 202 -3.50 23.43 3.10
C GLY A 202 -3.01 22.68 4.35
N ASP A 203 -3.07 21.35 4.32
CA ASP A 203 -2.50 20.45 5.36
C ASP A 203 -1.21 19.78 4.84
N GLN A 204 -0.25 19.47 5.72
CA GLN A 204 1.02 18.79 5.37
C GLN A 204 0.85 17.27 5.49
N VAL A 205 0.28 16.62 4.48
CA VAL A 205 -0.23 15.24 4.57
C VAL A 205 0.08 14.40 3.34
N GLY A 206 0.20 13.09 3.52
CA GLY A 206 0.56 12.16 2.47
C GLY A 206 0.50 10.68 2.88
N GLY A 207 1.00 9.81 2.00
CA GLY A 207 0.90 8.36 2.16
C GLY A 207 -0.54 7.88 1.92
N PHE A 208 -1.27 7.61 3.01
CA PHE A 208 -2.65 7.11 2.98
C PHE A 208 -3.67 8.22 3.20
N PHE A 209 -4.89 8.03 2.67
CA PHE A 209 -6.02 8.93 2.92
C PHE A 209 -7.23 8.13 3.36
N PHE A 210 -7.69 8.34 4.60
CA PHE A 210 -8.87 7.70 5.16
C PHE A 210 -9.97 8.74 5.43
N MET A 211 -11.00 8.77 4.58
CA MET A 211 -12.07 9.77 4.61
C MET A 211 -13.41 9.20 4.14
N HIS A 212 -14.48 9.98 4.27
CA HIS A 212 -15.79 9.59 3.78
C HIS A 212 -15.83 9.62 2.23
N ARG A 213 -16.52 8.66 1.59
CA ARG A 213 -16.72 8.56 0.13
C ARG A 213 -17.09 9.91 -0.50
N ASP A 214 -18.19 10.50 -0.03
CA ASP A 214 -18.70 11.79 -0.50
C ASP A 214 -17.71 12.96 -0.32
N ASP A 215 -16.73 12.87 0.58
CA ASP A 215 -15.63 13.83 0.70
C ASP A 215 -14.58 13.57 -0.39
N LEU A 216 -14.15 12.31 -0.56
CA LEU A 216 -13.22 11.93 -1.62
C LEU A 216 -13.76 12.26 -3.02
N SER A 217 -15.06 12.10 -3.26
CA SER A 217 -15.72 12.49 -4.52
C SER A 217 -15.66 13.99 -4.80
N ARG A 218 -15.56 14.85 -3.78
CA ARG A 218 -15.31 16.30 -3.98
C ARG A 218 -13.83 16.61 -4.16
N VAL A 219 -12.95 15.90 -3.46
CA VAL A 219 -11.49 16.09 -3.53
C VAL A 219 -10.93 15.62 -4.87
N ALA A 220 -11.31 14.44 -5.36
CA ALA A 220 -10.70 13.79 -6.53
C ALA A 220 -10.57 14.66 -7.80
N PRO A 221 -11.63 15.37 -8.30
CA PRO A 221 -11.48 16.24 -9.47
C PRO A 221 -10.56 17.44 -9.21
N LEU A 222 -10.53 17.95 -7.97
CA LEU A 222 -9.68 19.07 -7.58
C LEU A 222 -8.23 18.63 -7.37
N TRP A 223 -8.00 17.41 -6.89
CA TRP A 223 -6.68 16.82 -6.71
C TRP A 223 -5.93 16.76 -8.04
N LEU A 224 -6.55 16.20 -9.08
CA LEU A 224 -5.93 16.16 -10.42
C LEU A 224 -5.64 17.58 -10.94
N LYS A 225 -6.63 18.48 -10.87
CA LYS A 225 -6.50 19.87 -11.33
C LYS A 225 -5.35 20.61 -10.64
N TYR A 226 -5.27 20.58 -9.32
CA TYR A 226 -4.20 21.27 -8.59
C TYR A 226 -2.84 20.56 -8.73
N THR A 227 -2.82 19.26 -9.05
CA THR A 227 -1.59 18.57 -9.45
C THR A 227 -1.04 19.16 -10.75
N GLU A 228 -1.89 19.33 -11.79
CA GLU A 228 -1.51 20.01 -13.04
C GLU A 228 -1.01 21.44 -12.75
N ASP A 229 -1.77 22.24 -11.99
CA ASP A 229 -1.42 23.64 -11.70
C ASP A 229 -0.04 23.77 -11.01
N VAL A 230 0.23 22.99 -9.97
CA VAL A 230 1.49 23.05 -9.20
C VAL A 230 2.66 22.53 -10.03
N ARG A 231 2.41 21.52 -10.87
CA ARG A 231 3.43 20.91 -11.73
C ARG A 231 3.93 21.87 -12.82
N GLU A 232 3.07 22.77 -13.30
CA GLU A 232 3.39 23.78 -14.31
C GLU A 232 3.78 25.16 -13.71
N ASP A 233 3.80 25.28 -12.38
CA ASP A 233 4.15 26.51 -11.69
C ASP A 233 5.68 26.75 -11.70
N PRO A 234 6.18 27.84 -12.31
CA PRO A 234 7.61 28.06 -12.53
C PRO A 234 8.39 28.38 -11.24
N GLU A 235 7.71 28.66 -10.13
CA GLU A 235 8.31 28.98 -8.83
C GLU A 235 8.10 27.86 -7.81
N ALA A 236 7.34 26.81 -8.12
CA ALA A 236 7.08 25.72 -7.19
C ALA A 236 8.36 24.99 -6.74
N TRP A 237 9.41 24.94 -7.58
CA TRP A 237 10.70 24.33 -7.22
C TRP A 237 11.34 24.92 -5.95
N ARG A 238 11.19 26.23 -5.68
CA ARG A 238 11.77 26.88 -4.49
C ARG A 238 10.81 26.90 -3.29
N LEU A 239 9.54 26.56 -3.50
CA LEU A 239 8.46 26.71 -2.51
C LEU A 239 7.87 25.38 -2.03
N SER A 240 8.13 24.28 -2.74
CA SER A 240 7.58 22.95 -2.46
C SER A 240 8.29 22.19 -1.32
N GLY A 241 9.52 22.56 -0.96
CA GLY A 241 10.35 21.77 -0.05
C GLY A 241 10.86 20.45 -0.66
N ASP A 242 10.66 20.24 -1.96
CA ASP A 242 11.25 19.13 -2.71
C ASP A 242 12.78 19.28 -2.76
N GLN A 243 13.50 18.27 -2.26
CA GLN A 243 14.97 18.28 -2.24
C GLN A 243 15.59 17.73 -3.53
N TYR A 244 14.78 17.18 -4.44
CA TYR A 244 15.22 16.53 -5.68
C TYR A 244 14.93 17.35 -6.94
N VAL A 245 14.34 18.55 -6.79
CA VAL A 245 14.07 19.47 -7.90
C VAL A 245 15.24 20.44 -8.10
N GLU A 246 15.74 20.53 -9.33
CA GLU A 246 16.74 21.52 -9.72
C GLU A 246 16.10 22.92 -9.89
N LYS A 247 16.92 23.97 -9.93
CA LYS A 247 16.44 25.36 -10.09
C LYS A 247 15.65 25.51 -11.40
N GLY A 248 14.36 25.86 -11.30
CA GLY A 248 13.45 25.98 -12.44
C GLY A 248 12.90 24.65 -12.96
N GLY A 249 13.19 23.53 -12.28
CA GLY A 249 12.58 22.23 -12.57
C GLY A 249 11.14 22.11 -12.07
N LYS A 250 10.45 21.05 -12.47
CA LYS A 250 9.09 20.74 -11.99
C LYS A 250 9.15 19.81 -10.77
N PRO A 251 8.48 20.10 -9.63
CA PRO A 251 8.56 19.27 -8.43
C PRO A 251 8.04 17.84 -8.62
N TRP A 252 8.72 16.86 -8.01
CA TRP A 252 8.32 15.46 -7.97
C TRP A 252 7.13 15.19 -7.04
N ILE A 253 6.87 16.10 -6.09
CA ILE A 253 5.79 16.02 -5.10
C ILE A 253 4.58 16.92 -5.45
N SER A 254 4.38 17.21 -6.73
CA SER A 254 3.29 18.09 -7.21
C SER A 254 1.90 17.49 -6.96
N GLU A 255 1.77 16.18 -6.97
CA GLU A 255 0.54 15.44 -6.64
C GLU A 255 0.17 15.55 -5.17
N MET A 256 1.16 15.66 -4.28
CA MET A 256 0.94 15.88 -2.84
C MET A 256 0.32 17.26 -2.59
N TYR A 257 0.84 18.30 -3.26
CA TYR A 257 0.25 19.64 -3.22
C TYR A 257 -1.11 19.70 -3.90
N GLY A 258 -1.27 19.00 -5.03
CA GLY A 258 -2.57 18.83 -5.67
C GLY A 258 -3.62 18.28 -4.71
N TYR A 259 -3.25 17.27 -3.92
CA TYR A 259 -4.12 16.71 -2.88
C TYR A 259 -4.44 17.75 -1.80
N ALA A 260 -3.42 18.34 -1.18
CA ALA A 260 -3.59 19.27 -0.07
C ALA A 260 -4.44 20.50 -0.43
N PHE A 261 -4.23 21.06 -1.62
CA PHE A 261 -5.02 22.19 -2.13
C PHE A 261 -6.42 21.76 -2.59
N GLY A 262 -6.55 20.59 -3.21
CA GLY A 262 -7.84 20.01 -3.59
C GLY A 262 -8.74 19.72 -2.38
N ALA A 263 -8.17 19.19 -1.30
CA ALA A 263 -8.86 18.94 -0.04
C ALA A 263 -9.31 20.25 0.63
N ALA A 264 -8.39 21.22 0.79
CA ALA A 264 -8.72 22.53 1.33
C ALA A 264 -9.84 23.23 0.53
N LYS A 265 -9.76 23.18 -0.81
CA LYS A 265 -10.79 23.72 -1.71
C LYS A 265 -12.13 22.99 -1.62
N ALA A 266 -12.13 21.67 -1.34
CA ALA A 266 -13.32 20.87 -1.08
C ALA A 266 -13.90 21.02 0.34
N ASN A 267 -13.27 21.86 1.18
CA ASN A 267 -13.52 21.97 2.62
C ASN A 267 -13.43 20.60 3.33
N VAL A 268 -12.37 19.87 3.02
CA VAL A 268 -11.96 18.61 3.67
C VAL A 268 -10.62 18.86 4.34
N TRP A 269 -10.56 18.61 5.65
CA TRP A 269 -9.43 18.97 6.51
C TRP A 269 -8.81 17.76 7.16
N HIS A 270 -7.59 17.88 7.67
CA HIS A 270 -6.84 16.73 8.16
C HIS A 270 -6.65 16.66 9.67
N ILE A 271 -6.60 15.43 10.15
CA ILE A 271 -6.04 15.03 11.44
C ILE A 271 -4.76 14.26 11.12
N TRP A 272 -3.61 14.73 11.60
CA TRP A 272 -2.36 13.96 11.53
C TRP A 272 -2.46 12.66 12.32
N ASP A 273 -2.10 11.54 11.71
CA ASP A 273 -1.90 10.28 12.41
C ASP A 273 -0.52 9.67 12.11
N LYS A 274 0.28 9.53 13.16
CA LYS A 274 1.68 9.08 13.12
C LYS A 274 1.84 7.59 13.46
N ARG A 275 0.72 6.85 13.50
CA ARG A 275 0.59 5.58 14.23
C ARG A 275 0.10 4.45 13.35
N THR A 276 -0.74 4.78 12.38
CA THR A 276 -1.33 3.83 11.43
C THR A 276 -0.32 3.37 10.41
N MET A 277 0.43 4.31 9.81
CA MET A 277 1.42 4.05 8.77
C MET A 277 2.84 4.16 9.32
N MET A 278 3.72 3.24 8.94
CA MET A 278 5.12 3.23 9.37
C MET A 278 6.04 2.78 8.22
N TYR A 279 7.21 3.41 8.09
CA TYR A 279 8.29 2.90 7.24
C TYR A 279 9.12 1.85 8.00
N PRO A 280 9.59 0.76 7.36
CA PRO A 280 10.46 -0.23 7.99
C PRO A 280 11.74 0.32 8.66
N THR A 281 12.20 1.51 8.27
CA THR A 281 13.34 2.21 8.87
C THR A 281 13.02 2.94 10.18
N TYR A 282 11.75 3.22 10.47
CA TYR A 282 11.36 4.13 11.55
C TYR A 282 11.04 3.35 12.83
N LYS A 283 11.48 3.90 13.98
CA LYS A 283 11.16 3.32 15.29
C LYS A 283 9.67 3.59 15.60
N PRO A 284 8.86 2.56 15.92
CA PRO A 284 7.44 2.74 16.24
C PRO A 284 7.27 3.32 17.64
N THR A 285 7.36 4.65 17.79
CA THR A 285 7.30 5.36 19.09
C THR A 285 5.89 5.74 19.53
N GLU A 286 4.93 5.84 18.62
CA GLU A 286 3.62 6.43 18.90
C GLU A 286 2.45 5.42 18.89
N GLY A 287 2.69 4.18 18.49
CA GLY A 287 1.67 3.14 18.42
C GLY A 287 2.13 1.89 17.69
N ILE A 288 1.20 0.95 17.52
CA ILE A 288 1.42 -0.26 16.73
C ILE A 288 0.95 -0.02 15.28
N PRO A 289 1.83 -0.13 14.26
CA PRO A 289 1.47 0.13 12.87
C PRO A 289 0.37 -0.79 12.34
N LYS A 290 -0.64 -0.21 11.67
CA LYS A 290 -1.70 -0.94 10.96
C LYS A 290 -1.38 -1.16 9.48
N LEU A 291 -0.49 -0.34 8.93
CA LEU A 291 -0.09 -0.23 7.54
C LEU A 291 1.43 -0.02 7.49
N MET A 292 2.14 -0.74 6.62
CA MET A 292 3.56 -0.43 6.35
C MET A 292 3.69 0.24 5.00
N HIS A 293 4.62 1.18 4.90
CA HIS A 293 5.05 1.82 3.66
C HIS A 293 6.49 1.41 3.37
N TYR A 294 6.73 0.50 2.42
CA TYR A 294 8.07 0.00 2.06
C TYR A 294 8.72 0.82 0.93
N GLY A 295 8.46 2.13 0.91
CA GLY A 295 8.90 3.04 -0.13
C GLY A 295 10.38 3.44 -0.09
N LEU A 296 11.06 3.21 1.04
CA LEU A 296 12.44 3.62 1.30
C LEU A 296 13.37 2.41 1.48
N LEU A 297 14.66 2.60 1.19
CA LEU A 297 15.73 1.68 1.60
C LEU A 297 15.66 1.42 3.11
N PHE A 298 15.69 0.14 3.51
CA PHE A 298 15.91 -0.27 4.90
C PHE A 298 16.98 -1.35 5.01
N GLU A 299 17.57 -1.44 6.20
CA GLU A 299 18.66 -2.36 6.54
C GLU A 299 18.29 -3.12 7.82
N VAL A 300 18.66 -4.39 7.89
CA VAL A 300 18.45 -5.24 9.07
C VAL A 300 19.79 -5.86 9.46
N GLY A 301 20.30 -5.48 10.63
CA GLY A 301 21.69 -5.75 11.00
C GLY A 301 22.69 -5.14 10.01
N LYS A 302 23.82 -5.82 9.78
CA LYS A 302 24.91 -5.32 8.90
C LYS A 302 24.94 -5.92 7.49
N ASN A 303 24.16 -6.99 7.26
CA ASN A 303 24.33 -7.87 6.10
C ASN A 303 23.11 -7.94 5.19
N PHE A 304 21.96 -7.39 5.61
CA PHE A 304 20.74 -7.38 4.83
C PHE A 304 20.26 -5.95 4.60
N SER A 305 19.93 -5.65 3.35
CA SER A 305 19.27 -4.41 2.97
C SER A 305 18.26 -4.68 1.86
N PHE A 306 17.22 -3.87 1.80
CA PHE A 306 16.17 -3.96 0.79
C PHE A 306 15.75 -2.57 0.34
N ASP A 307 15.65 -2.40 -0.98
CA ASP A 307 14.98 -1.28 -1.61
C ASP A 307 14.05 -1.81 -2.71
N LYS A 308 12.80 -1.35 -2.72
CA LYS A 308 11.84 -1.73 -3.76
C LYS A 308 12.33 -1.35 -5.16
N HIS A 309 13.13 -0.29 -5.31
CA HIS A 309 13.61 0.19 -6.60
C HIS A 309 14.66 -0.72 -7.25
N TRP A 310 15.13 -1.78 -6.57
CA TRP A 310 15.97 -2.82 -7.18
C TRP A 310 15.16 -3.88 -7.95
N HIS A 311 13.84 -3.91 -7.80
CA HIS A 311 12.96 -4.98 -8.25
C HIS A 311 11.97 -4.55 -9.35
N TYR A 312 12.37 -3.60 -10.22
CA TYR A 312 11.58 -3.13 -11.37
C TYR A 312 11.35 -4.20 -12.45
N ASP A 313 12.25 -5.17 -12.56
CA ASP A 313 12.20 -6.29 -13.51
C ASP A 313 11.81 -7.62 -12.86
N PHE A 314 11.28 -7.61 -11.63
CA PHE A 314 10.80 -8.82 -10.94
C PHE A 314 9.42 -9.26 -11.45
N ASP A 315 9.37 -10.45 -12.06
CA ASP A 315 8.16 -11.07 -12.61
C ASP A 315 7.63 -12.16 -11.66
N VAL A 316 6.62 -11.78 -10.86
CA VAL A 316 5.91 -12.67 -9.92
C VAL A 316 5.07 -13.76 -10.61
N THR A 317 4.96 -13.75 -11.94
CA THR A 317 4.18 -14.74 -12.70
C THR A 317 5.01 -15.92 -13.19
N LYS A 318 6.34 -15.85 -13.05
CA LYS A 318 7.28 -16.92 -13.43
C LYS A 318 7.14 -18.11 -12.51
N CYS A 319 6.67 -19.23 -13.05
CA CYS A 319 6.75 -20.52 -12.37
C CYS A 319 8.18 -21.08 -12.36
N PRO A 320 8.55 -21.94 -11.40
CA PRO A 320 9.87 -22.56 -11.35
C PRO A 320 10.15 -23.47 -12.57
N PRO A 321 11.42 -23.76 -12.88
CA PRO A 321 12.61 -23.55 -12.05
C PRO A 321 13.13 -22.10 -12.06
N TRP A 322 13.46 -21.59 -10.87
CA TRP A 322 14.00 -20.23 -10.65
C TRP A 322 15.51 -20.24 -10.36
N ASP A 323 16.26 -19.23 -10.84
CA ASP A 323 17.65 -19.01 -10.38
C ASP A 323 17.70 -18.11 -9.13
N LEU A 324 17.79 -18.75 -7.96
CA LEU A 324 17.81 -18.08 -6.65
C LEU A 324 19.24 -17.85 -6.09
N LYS A 325 20.30 -18.17 -6.86
CA LYS A 325 21.69 -18.22 -6.37
C LYS A 325 22.28 -16.87 -5.97
N ASP A 326 21.98 -15.83 -6.74
CA ASP A 326 22.41 -14.46 -6.42
C ASP A 326 21.22 -13.69 -5.81
N PRO A 327 21.17 -13.48 -4.49
CA PRO A 327 20.08 -12.74 -3.87
C PRO A 327 19.96 -11.31 -4.45
N LYS A 328 21.06 -10.68 -4.86
CA LYS A 328 21.02 -9.29 -5.37
C LYS A 328 20.50 -9.17 -6.80
N ARG A 329 20.14 -10.29 -7.45
CA ARG A 329 19.71 -10.33 -8.86
C ARG A 329 18.48 -11.21 -9.12
N ARG A 330 17.72 -11.56 -8.08
CA ARG A 330 16.47 -12.32 -8.26
C ARG A 330 15.43 -11.46 -8.99
N VAL A 331 14.97 -11.96 -10.14
CA VAL A 331 13.93 -11.34 -10.99
C VAL A 331 12.67 -12.21 -11.10
N GLU A 332 12.60 -13.29 -10.32
CA GLU A 332 11.54 -14.29 -10.35
C GLU A 332 11.47 -15.07 -9.02
N GLY A 333 10.35 -15.73 -8.77
CA GLY A 333 10.15 -16.57 -7.58
C GLY A 333 9.92 -15.77 -6.30
N ILE A 334 10.99 -15.47 -5.56
CA ILE A 334 10.92 -14.75 -4.27
C ILE A 334 12.04 -13.71 -4.12
N PHE A 335 11.78 -12.67 -3.33
CA PHE A 335 12.82 -11.74 -2.89
C PHE A 335 13.83 -12.41 -1.95
N PRO A 336 15.03 -11.82 -1.77
CA PRO A 336 15.99 -12.25 -0.77
C PRO A 336 15.38 -12.41 0.61
N GLU A 337 15.72 -13.53 1.25
CA GLU A 337 15.26 -13.85 2.59
C GLU A 337 15.92 -12.91 3.61
N PRO A 338 15.15 -12.18 4.44
CA PRO A 338 15.70 -11.40 5.53
C PRO A 338 16.27 -12.32 6.63
N PRO A 339 17.12 -11.80 7.54
CA PRO A 339 17.56 -12.57 8.70
C PRO A 339 16.37 -13.07 9.53
N ARG A 340 16.56 -14.21 10.20
CA ARG A 340 15.55 -14.81 11.09
C ARG A 340 15.32 -13.90 12.31
N PRO A 341 14.07 -13.69 12.78
CA PRO A 341 13.76 -12.92 13.99
C PRO A 341 14.58 -13.34 15.22
N SER A 342 14.84 -14.64 15.35
CA SER A 342 15.67 -15.23 16.40
C SER A 342 17.14 -14.79 16.42
N SER A 343 17.66 -14.16 15.35
CA SER A 343 19.04 -13.65 15.29
C SER A 343 19.18 -12.15 15.58
N LEU A 344 18.07 -11.44 15.82
CA LEU A 344 18.11 -10.02 16.17
C LEU A 344 18.63 -9.77 17.59
N ASP A 345 19.32 -8.65 17.77
CA ASP A 345 19.61 -8.12 19.10
C ASP A 345 18.33 -7.61 19.77
N LYS A 346 18.14 -7.96 21.04
CA LYS A 346 17.00 -7.57 21.89
C LYS A 346 17.35 -6.49 22.93
N SER A 347 18.57 -5.94 22.90
CA SER A 347 19.06 -4.96 23.88
C SER A 347 18.28 -3.62 23.87
N ASP A 348 17.97 -3.10 22.69
CA ASP A 348 17.09 -1.95 22.46
C ASP A 348 15.75 -2.44 21.92
N PHE A 349 14.70 -2.44 22.76
CA PHE A 349 13.37 -2.92 22.38
C PHE A 349 12.80 -2.21 21.14
N LEU A 350 12.99 -0.89 21.00
CA LEU A 350 12.46 -0.14 19.85
C LEU A 350 13.28 -0.36 18.58
N GLY A 351 14.59 -0.57 18.70
CA GLY A 351 15.45 -1.01 17.61
C GLY A 351 15.10 -2.43 17.14
N PHE A 352 14.95 -3.36 18.08
CA PHE A 352 14.49 -4.72 17.86
C PHE A 352 13.12 -4.77 17.16
N TYR A 353 12.13 -4.03 17.66
CA TYR A 353 10.78 -4.04 17.08
C TYR A 353 10.75 -3.38 15.69
N ARG A 354 11.53 -2.33 15.43
CA ARG A 354 11.76 -1.80 14.06
C ARG A 354 12.30 -2.89 13.12
N ASP A 355 13.39 -3.54 13.50
CA ASP A 355 14.05 -4.56 12.67
C ASP A 355 13.11 -5.75 12.41
N LEU A 356 12.28 -6.09 13.40
CA LEU A 356 11.26 -7.12 13.29
C LEU A 356 10.11 -6.73 12.34
N LEU A 357 9.67 -5.47 12.32
CA LEU A 357 8.70 -4.95 11.33
C LEU A 357 9.30 -4.96 9.90
N ALA A 358 10.60 -4.73 9.76
CA ALA A 358 11.32 -4.84 8.50
C ALA A 358 11.41 -6.30 8.01
N ILE A 359 11.67 -7.26 8.90
CA ILE A 359 11.61 -8.70 8.60
C ILE A 359 10.18 -9.12 8.20
N GLU A 360 9.16 -8.73 8.98
CA GLU A 360 7.75 -9.07 8.70
C GLU A 360 7.32 -8.56 7.31
N THR A 361 7.83 -7.40 6.89
CA THR A 361 7.57 -6.83 5.57
C THR A 361 8.03 -7.75 4.43
N LEU A 362 9.29 -8.19 4.45
CA LEU A 362 9.79 -9.13 3.43
C LEU A 362 9.14 -10.51 3.54
N ALA A 363 8.95 -11.01 4.76
CA ALA A 363 8.33 -12.31 4.98
C ALA A 363 6.88 -12.33 4.47
N THR A 364 6.14 -11.23 4.63
CA THR A 364 4.77 -11.07 4.10
C THR A 364 4.75 -11.06 2.57
N LEU A 365 5.67 -10.32 1.93
CA LEU A 365 5.77 -10.27 0.46
C LEU A 365 6.15 -11.64 -0.11
N ASN A 366 7.16 -12.31 0.45
CA ASN A 366 7.53 -13.66 0.00
C ASN A 366 6.41 -14.69 0.24
N ALA A 367 5.70 -14.63 1.39
CA ALA A 367 4.55 -15.50 1.64
C ALA A 367 3.40 -15.24 0.65
N ALA A 368 3.19 -13.99 0.23
CA ALA A 368 2.24 -13.62 -0.82
C ALA A 368 2.62 -14.22 -2.18
N PHE A 369 3.90 -14.14 -2.56
CA PHE A 369 4.41 -14.75 -3.78
C PHE A 369 4.22 -16.27 -3.72
N CYS A 370 4.46 -16.92 -2.58
CA CYS A 370 4.21 -18.35 -2.42
C CYS A 370 2.72 -18.73 -2.51
N ASP A 371 1.78 -18.00 -1.89
CA ASP A 371 0.33 -18.25 -2.09
C ASP A 371 -0.07 -18.09 -3.56
N TYR A 372 0.52 -17.12 -4.28
CA TYR A 372 0.31 -16.94 -5.70
C TYR A 372 0.83 -18.14 -6.52
N HIS A 373 2.10 -18.51 -6.37
CA HIS A 373 2.68 -19.62 -7.15
C HIS A 373 2.01 -20.97 -6.83
N ILE A 374 1.71 -21.27 -5.55
CA ILE A 374 0.96 -22.47 -5.14
C ILE A 374 -0.41 -22.56 -5.83
N SER A 375 -1.06 -21.42 -6.07
CA SER A 375 -2.40 -21.37 -6.64
C SER A 375 -2.43 -21.38 -8.17
N HIS A 376 -1.28 -21.22 -8.85
CA HIS A 376 -1.23 -20.98 -10.30
C HIS A 376 -0.12 -21.73 -11.07
N CYS A 377 0.88 -22.27 -10.39
CA CYS A 377 1.98 -23.01 -11.02
C CYS A 377 1.78 -24.53 -10.89
N PRO A 378 2.31 -25.32 -11.85
CA PRO A 378 2.41 -26.76 -11.69
C PRO A 378 3.19 -27.13 -10.42
N PRO A 379 2.84 -28.24 -9.73
CA PRO A 379 3.66 -28.78 -8.66
C PRO A 379 5.10 -29.02 -9.09
N SER A 380 6.06 -28.63 -8.24
CA SER A 380 7.48 -28.91 -8.42
C SER A 380 8.21 -28.94 -7.08
N GLU A 381 9.30 -29.71 -7.02
CA GLU A 381 10.12 -29.86 -5.81
C GLU A 381 10.71 -28.52 -5.32
N GLN A 382 11.13 -27.65 -6.24
CA GLN A 382 11.65 -26.33 -5.88
C GLN A 382 10.56 -25.44 -5.27
N LEU A 383 9.35 -25.42 -5.83
CA LEU A 383 8.22 -24.66 -5.27
C LEU A 383 7.88 -25.12 -3.85
N VAL A 384 7.79 -26.44 -3.65
CA VAL A 384 7.53 -27.04 -2.33
C VAL A 384 8.63 -26.66 -1.33
N THR A 385 9.89 -26.82 -1.71
CA THR A 385 11.04 -26.58 -0.82
C THR A 385 11.18 -25.11 -0.45
N VAL A 386 11.11 -24.20 -1.43
CA VAL A 386 11.24 -22.75 -1.21
C VAL A 386 10.08 -22.23 -0.36
N CYS A 387 8.84 -22.58 -0.70
CA CYS A 387 7.69 -22.04 0.03
C CYS A 387 7.54 -22.59 1.46
N LYS A 388 8.07 -23.79 1.74
CA LYS A 388 8.18 -24.30 3.12
C LYS A 388 9.07 -23.41 3.99
N GLU A 389 10.24 -22.99 3.50
CA GLU A 389 11.13 -22.09 4.25
C GLU A 389 10.58 -20.66 4.36
N VAL A 390 9.91 -20.17 3.31
CA VAL A 390 9.19 -18.88 3.35
C VAL A 390 8.11 -18.87 4.43
N PHE A 391 7.27 -19.90 4.52
CA PHE A 391 6.23 -19.99 5.56
C PHE A 391 6.81 -20.19 6.96
N SER A 392 7.91 -20.95 7.09
CA SER A 392 8.68 -21.06 8.34
C SER A 392 9.13 -19.69 8.85
N LEU A 393 9.75 -18.87 7.99
CA LEU A 393 10.21 -17.52 8.34
C LEU A 393 9.05 -16.57 8.62
N TYR A 394 7.95 -16.64 7.84
CA TYR A 394 6.76 -15.82 8.06
C TYR A 394 6.09 -16.12 9.40
N ASN A 395 5.89 -17.40 9.76
CA ASN A 395 5.32 -17.78 11.04
C ASN A 395 6.22 -17.37 12.22
N GLU A 396 7.55 -17.54 12.09
CA GLU A 396 8.50 -17.07 13.10
C GLU A 396 8.39 -15.55 13.29
N ALA A 397 8.37 -14.76 12.21
CA ALA A 397 8.20 -13.31 12.28
C ALA A 397 6.88 -12.93 12.95
N ARG A 398 5.79 -13.63 12.64
CA ARG A 398 4.46 -13.36 13.21
C ARG A 398 4.38 -13.65 14.71
N GLU A 399 4.98 -14.73 15.21
CA GLU A 399 4.99 -15.01 16.65
C GLU A 399 5.86 -14.02 17.43
N TYR A 400 7.05 -13.66 16.91
CA TYR A 400 7.87 -12.60 17.51
C TYR A 400 7.17 -11.24 17.49
N ILE A 401 6.47 -10.88 16.40
CA ILE A 401 5.67 -9.65 16.28
C ILE A 401 4.56 -9.62 17.33
N LYS A 402 3.85 -10.75 17.50
CA LYS A 402 2.78 -10.91 18.49
C LYS A 402 3.31 -10.81 19.92
N GLU A 403 4.48 -11.37 20.22
CA GLU A 403 5.16 -11.19 21.52
C GLU A 403 5.50 -9.71 21.75
N ALA A 404 6.23 -9.08 20.82
CA ALA A 404 6.66 -7.69 20.91
C ALA A 404 5.47 -6.72 21.05
N GLU A 405 4.42 -6.92 20.24
CA GLU A 405 3.20 -6.12 20.30
C GLU A 405 2.44 -6.36 21.59
N SER A 406 2.31 -7.61 22.09
CA SER A 406 1.64 -7.85 23.38
C SER A 406 2.32 -7.15 24.56
N HIS A 407 3.65 -6.99 24.50
CA HIS A 407 4.41 -6.21 25.48
C HIS A 407 4.17 -4.69 25.32
N TYR A 408 4.16 -4.22 24.07
CA TYR A 408 4.04 -2.80 23.74
C TYR A 408 2.60 -2.25 23.80
N ASP A 409 1.59 -3.11 23.69
CA ASP A 409 0.19 -2.70 23.56
C ASP A 409 -0.37 -2.06 24.84
N CYS A 410 0.04 -2.56 26.01
CA CYS A 410 -0.44 -2.14 27.32
C CYS A 410 0.29 -0.89 27.86
N GLN A 411 0.27 0.20 27.09
CA GLN A 411 0.75 1.49 27.53
C GLN A 411 -0.18 2.63 27.12
N ASP A 412 0.15 3.83 27.60
CA ASP A 412 -0.51 5.07 27.20
C ASP A 412 0.42 5.79 26.22
N PHE A 413 -0.05 5.96 24.99
CA PHE A 413 0.70 6.59 23.88
C PHE A 413 0.55 8.12 23.85
N HIS A 414 -0.22 8.71 24.79
CA HIS A 414 -0.42 10.15 24.86
C HIS A 414 -0.33 10.67 26.30
N PRO A 415 0.39 11.78 26.56
CA PRO A 415 0.63 12.28 27.92
C PRO A 415 -0.65 12.68 28.68
N LYS A 416 -1.75 12.97 27.98
CA LYS A 416 -3.06 13.32 28.58
C LYS A 416 -3.96 12.12 28.90
N CYS A 417 -3.56 10.87 28.65
CA CYS A 417 -4.43 9.71 28.90
C CYS A 417 -5.00 9.68 30.34
N ALA A 418 -4.19 10.00 31.35
CA ALA A 418 -4.64 10.08 32.74
C ALA A 418 -5.59 11.27 33.04
N GLU A 419 -5.60 12.31 32.21
CA GLU A 419 -6.52 13.45 32.29
C GLU A 419 -7.87 13.07 31.66
N TRP A 420 -7.82 12.55 30.43
CA TRP A 420 -8.97 12.09 29.65
C TRP A 420 -9.75 10.96 30.34
N THR A 421 -9.06 10.01 30.98
CA THR A 421 -9.70 9.00 31.84
C THR A 421 -10.54 9.63 32.96
N LYS A 422 -10.06 10.71 33.59
CA LYS A 422 -10.81 11.43 34.65
C LYS A 422 -11.99 12.22 34.09
N GLN A 423 -11.95 12.60 32.81
CA GLN A 423 -13.04 13.26 32.09
C GLN A 423 -14.10 12.27 31.57
N GLY A 424 -13.87 10.96 31.70
CA GLY A 424 -14.79 9.91 31.25
C GLY A 424 -14.64 9.53 29.78
N GLU A 425 -13.54 9.93 29.12
CA GLU A 425 -13.27 9.62 27.70
C GLU A 425 -13.18 8.11 27.44
N CYS A 426 -12.81 7.29 28.43
CA CYS A 426 -12.78 5.83 28.30
C CYS A 426 -14.14 5.20 27.92
N ASP A 427 -15.26 5.89 28.21
CA ASP A 427 -16.62 5.46 27.88
C ASP A 427 -17.28 6.35 26.82
N GLN A 428 -16.88 7.62 26.71
CA GLN A 428 -17.40 8.57 25.69
C GLN A 428 -16.69 8.45 24.33
N ASN A 429 -15.40 8.15 24.35
CA ASN A 429 -14.50 8.10 23.18
C ASN A 429 -13.75 6.76 23.17
N VAL A 430 -14.52 5.68 23.33
CA VAL A 430 -14.02 4.30 23.46
C VAL A 430 -13.03 3.97 22.35
N GLY A 431 -13.32 4.34 21.09
CA GLY A 431 -12.47 4.01 19.94
C GLY A 431 -11.05 4.58 20.04
N TYR A 432 -10.90 5.87 20.30
CA TYR A 432 -9.59 6.50 20.44
C TYR A 432 -8.86 6.03 21.70
N MET A 433 -9.58 5.87 22.82
CA MET A 433 -9.00 5.50 24.11
C MET A 433 -8.57 4.02 24.16
N MET A 434 -9.26 3.13 23.43
CA MET A 434 -8.87 1.71 23.26
C MET A 434 -7.61 1.50 22.40
N GLU A 435 -7.18 2.52 21.65
CA GLU A 435 -5.92 2.48 20.88
C GLU A 435 -4.81 3.33 21.53
N THR A 436 -5.16 4.48 22.10
CA THR A 436 -4.19 5.46 22.61
C THR A 436 -3.92 5.34 24.12
N CYS A 437 -4.93 4.99 24.92
CA CYS A 437 -4.93 5.16 26.37
C CYS A 437 -5.35 3.89 27.13
N ARG A 438 -4.92 2.73 26.60
CA ARG A 438 -5.35 1.41 27.08
C ARG A 438 -5.01 1.17 28.54
N LYS A 439 -3.85 1.63 28.98
CA LYS A 439 -3.37 1.45 30.35
C LYS A 439 -4.17 2.34 31.31
N ALA A 440 -4.35 3.62 30.99
CA ALA A 440 -5.15 4.54 31.79
C ALA A 440 -6.64 4.11 31.89
N CYS A 441 -7.21 3.55 30.82
CA CYS A 441 -8.58 3.03 30.84
C CYS A 441 -8.72 1.61 31.43
N GLY A 442 -7.63 0.94 31.82
CA GLY A 442 -7.66 -0.43 32.36
C GLY A 442 -8.09 -1.50 31.33
N ARG A 443 -7.83 -1.27 30.03
CA ARG A 443 -8.34 -2.07 28.90
C ARG A 443 -7.35 -3.09 28.34
N CYS A 444 -6.11 -3.13 28.84
CA CYS A 444 -5.04 -4.00 28.34
C CYS A 444 -5.41 -5.49 28.21
N SER A 445 -6.25 -6.02 29.10
CA SER A 445 -6.63 -7.45 29.10
C SER A 445 -7.75 -7.81 28.12
N GLN A 446 -8.31 -6.84 27.38
CA GLN A 446 -9.45 -7.07 26.45
C GLN A 446 -9.00 -7.39 24.99
N GLN A 447 -7.70 -7.61 24.78
CA GLN A 447 -7.04 -7.76 23.47
C GLN A 447 -7.36 -9.02 22.66
N HIS A 448 -8.10 -10.00 23.21
CA HIS A 448 -8.47 -11.24 22.49
C HIS A 448 -9.30 -11.02 21.20
N MET A 449 -9.73 -9.78 20.88
CA MET A 449 -10.51 -9.45 19.69
C MET A 449 -9.72 -8.99 18.44
N TYR A 450 -8.42 -8.67 18.53
CA TYR A 450 -7.71 -7.99 17.41
C TYR A 450 -6.49 -8.73 16.83
N PHE A 451 -6.18 -9.91 17.35
CA PHE A 451 -5.22 -10.85 16.76
C PHE A 451 -5.88 -12.20 16.45
N PRO A 452 -6.83 -12.27 15.49
CA PRO A 452 -7.25 -13.56 14.94
C PRO A 452 -6.01 -14.30 14.40
N GLU A 453 -5.82 -15.54 14.80
CA GLU A 453 -4.70 -16.36 14.35
C GLU A 453 -4.75 -16.50 12.81
N THR A 454 -3.75 -15.94 12.13
CA THR A 454 -3.57 -16.06 10.68
C THR A 454 -2.29 -16.82 10.38
N SER A 455 -2.20 -18.02 10.96
CA SER A 455 -1.19 -19.01 10.59
C SER A 455 -1.26 -19.33 9.09
N THR A 456 -0.15 -19.77 8.51
CA THR A 456 -0.10 -20.33 7.14
C THR A 456 -0.59 -21.78 7.04
N LYS A 457 -1.27 -22.35 8.06
CA LYS A 457 -1.82 -23.72 8.05
C LYS A 457 -2.58 -24.03 6.74
N ASP A 458 -3.41 -23.11 6.26
CA ASP A 458 -4.14 -23.26 5.00
C ASP A 458 -3.24 -23.31 3.75
N LEU A 459 -2.06 -22.68 3.79
CA LEU A 459 -1.07 -22.71 2.71
C LEU A 459 -0.15 -23.92 2.81
N GLU A 460 0.19 -24.33 4.03
CA GLU A 460 0.94 -25.55 4.33
C GLU A 460 0.15 -26.80 3.94
N GLU A 461 -1.17 -26.81 4.17
CA GLU A 461 -2.08 -27.85 3.68
C GLU A 461 -2.09 -27.94 2.14
N LYS A 462 -2.15 -26.80 1.43
CA LYS A 462 -1.97 -26.77 -0.03
C LYS A 462 -0.61 -27.36 -0.44
N LEU A 463 0.46 -26.98 0.27
CA LEU A 463 1.83 -27.40 -0.01
C LEU A 463 2.05 -28.91 0.22
N VAL A 464 1.43 -29.47 1.26
CA VAL A 464 1.40 -30.91 1.52
C VAL A 464 0.66 -31.64 0.40
N LYS A 465 -0.48 -31.11 -0.08
CA LYS A 465 -1.19 -31.68 -1.23
C LYS A 465 -0.33 -31.69 -2.50
N MET A 466 0.35 -30.58 -2.81
CA MET A 466 1.29 -30.51 -3.94
C MET A 466 2.47 -31.48 -3.79
N THR A 467 2.91 -31.73 -2.55
CA THR A 467 3.95 -32.73 -2.27
C THR A 467 3.46 -34.15 -2.53
N GLN A 468 2.19 -34.46 -2.24
CA GLN A 468 1.56 -35.74 -2.55
C GLN A 468 1.38 -35.93 -4.06
N GLU A 469 1.02 -34.87 -4.80
CA GLU A 469 0.89 -34.89 -6.27
C GLU A 469 2.24 -35.11 -6.99
N LEU A 470 3.37 -34.83 -6.32
CA LEU A 470 4.72 -35.11 -6.80
C LEU A 470 5.21 -36.53 -6.47
N GLN A 471 4.52 -37.27 -5.60
CA GLN A 471 4.86 -38.67 -5.36
C GLN A 471 4.44 -39.48 -6.59
N PRO A 472 5.28 -40.41 -7.07
CA PRO A 472 4.91 -41.26 -8.20
C PRO A 472 3.65 -42.06 -7.86
N LEU A 473 2.79 -42.26 -8.87
CA LEU A 473 1.64 -43.17 -8.80
C LEU A 473 2.12 -44.62 -8.69
N SER A 474 2.60 -45.01 -7.49
CA SER A 474 3.05 -46.34 -7.16
C SER A 474 2.20 -46.91 -6.04
N GLU A 475 1.05 -47.48 -6.42
CA GLU A 475 0.55 -48.78 -5.96
C GLU A 475 -0.75 -49.10 -6.68
N ASP A 476 -0.64 -49.81 -7.82
CA ASP A 476 -1.76 -50.49 -8.46
C ASP A 476 -2.00 -51.81 -7.69
N PRO A 477 -3.14 -52.03 -7.00
CA PRO A 477 -3.27 -53.11 -6.01
C PRO A 477 -3.27 -54.55 -6.57
N ASP A 478 -3.28 -54.73 -7.89
CA ASP A 478 -3.59 -56.00 -8.55
C ASP A 478 -2.39 -56.87 -8.99
N GLN A 479 -1.14 -56.55 -8.59
CA GLN A 479 0.02 -57.43 -8.83
C GLN A 479 0.33 -58.43 -7.69
N GLN A 480 -0.69 -59.19 -7.27
CA GLN A 480 -0.50 -60.49 -6.60
C GLN A 480 -1.41 -61.60 -7.17
N LYS A 481 -1.12 -62.00 -8.42
CA LYS A 481 -1.27 -63.33 -9.05
C LYS A 481 -0.59 -63.19 -10.42
N GLY A 482 0.26 -64.08 -10.91
CA GLY A 482 0.28 -65.54 -10.81
C GLY A 482 0.36 -66.06 -12.25
N ALA A 483 1.49 -66.66 -12.63
CA ALA A 483 1.83 -66.87 -14.05
C ALA A 483 1.06 -68.04 -14.73
N ALA A 484 0.73 -67.90 -16.03
CA ALA A 484 0.94 -68.90 -17.10
C ALA A 484 0.17 -68.56 -18.40
N GLY A 485 0.73 -68.91 -19.57
CA GLY A 485 -0.07 -69.40 -20.72
C GLY A 485 -0.22 -68.53 -21.98
N SER A 486 0.65 -68.80 -22.98
CA SER A 486 0.40 -68.82 -24.44
C SER A 486 -0.36 -67.67 -25.18
N SER A 487 0.30 -67.16 -26.23
CA SER A 487 -0.32 -66.42 -27.35
C SER A 487 -1.06 -67.37 -28.32
N PRO A 488 -2.01 -66.88 -29.13
CA PRO A 488 -1.65 -66.57 -30.53
C PRO A 488 -2.26 -65.26 -31.09
N ARG A 489 -1.92 -64.94 -32.36
CA ARG A 489 -2.24 -63.69 -33.07
C ARG A 489 -3.55 -63.71 -33.87
N ASP A 490 -3.92 -62.48 -34.26
CA ASP A 490 -4.47 -62.03 -35.55
C ASP A 490 -6.01 -61.79 -35.73
N THR A 491 -6.27 -60.48 -35.94
CA THR A 491 -7.16 -59.83 -36.93
C THR A 491 -8.70 -59.96 -36.89
N ALA A 492 -9.36 -58.92 -36.35
CA ALA A 492 -10.47 -58.21 -37.01
C ALA A 492 -10.67 -56.78 -36.47
N LYS A 493 -11.00 -55.83 -37.36
CA LYS A 493 -11.47 -54.43 -37.09
C LYS A 493 -12.93 -54.31 -37.58
N PRO A 494 -13.65 -53.19 -37.34
CA PRO A 494 -13.84 -52.44 -36.08
C PRO A 494 -15.34 -52.12 -35.82
N LEU A 495 -15.74 -51.68 -34.62
CA LEU A 495 -17.06 -51.04 -34.44
C LEU A 495 -17.10 -50.01 -33.29
N VAL A 496 -17.35 -48.76 -33.71
CA VAL A 496 -18.08 -47.64 -33.05
C VAL A 496 -17.99 -47.47 -31.52
N VAL A 497 -17.45 -46.31 -31.11
CA VAL A 497 -17.58 -45.72 -29.77
C VAL A 497 -18.32 -44.38 -29.88
N PRO A 498 -19.44 -44.17 -29.16
CA PRO A 498 -20.11 -42.87 -29.06
C PRO A 498 -19.43 -41.90 -28.07
N GLU A 499 -19.74 -40.62 -28.25
CA GLU A 499 -19.16 -39.45 -27.59
C GLU A 499 -19.59 -39.29 -26.11
N HIS A 500 -18.76 -38.65 -25.28
CA HIS A 500 -19.04 -38.38 -23.86
C HIS A 500 -19.73 -37.01 -23.66
N GLU A 501 -20.92 -37.02 -23.04
CA GLU A 501 -21.58 -35.78 -22.58
C GLU A 501 -20.96 -35.24 -21.28
N LYS A 502 -20.92 -33.91 -21.16
CA LYS A 502 -20.58 -33.20 -19.91
C LYS A 502 -21.87 -32.81 -19.16
N PRO A 503 -21.96 -32.94 -17.82
CA PRO A 503 -23.12 -32.47 -17.07
C PRO A 503 -23.22 -30.93 -17.05
N ALA A 504 -24.45 -30.42 -17.13
CA ALA A 504 -24.74 -28.99 -17.20
C ALA A 504 -24.96 -28.33 -15.82
N VAL A 505 -24.71 -27.01 -15.75
CA VAL A 505 -25.14 -26.15 -14.63
C VAL A 505 -26.45 -25.45 -14.98
N VAL A 506 -27.37 -25.40 -14.01
CA VAL A 506 -28.75 -24.92 -14.17
C VAL A 506 -28.85 -23.40 -14.00
N VAL A 507 -29.60 -22.73 -14.88
CA VAL A 507 -30.07 -21.34 -14.70
C VAL A 507 -31.61 -21.31 -14.79
N PRO A 508 -32.34 -20.69 -13.84
CA PRO A 508 -33.80 -20.61 -13.89
C PRO A 508 -34.33 -19.72 -15.03
N ARG A 509 -35.49 -20.08 -15.57
CA ARG A 509 -36.13 -19.41 -16.73
C ARG A 509 -37.57 -19.02 -16.39
N ASN A 510 -37.93 -17.75 -16.63
CA ASN A 510 -39.27 -17.19 -16.96
C ASN A 510 -39.16 -15.64 -16.88
N THR A 511 -39.71 -14.81 -17.78
CA THR A 511 -40.68 -15.01 -18.89
C THR A 511 -40.43 -13.98 -20.02
N GLN A 512 -40.77 -14.32 -21.27
CA GLN A 512 -40.72 -13.44 -22.46
C GLN A 512 -42.08 -12.73 -22.71
N PRO A 513 -42.33 -12.01 -23.83
CA PRO A 513 -41.70 -10.73 -24.23
C PRO A 513 -42.75 -9.66 -24.67
N MET A 514 -42.31 -8.43 -24.98
CA MET A 514 -43.01 -7.54 -25.93
C MET A 514 -42.02 -7.00 -26.98
N VAL A 515 -42.51 -6.84 -28.21
CA VAL A 515 -41.73 -6.62 -29.43
C VAL A 515 -41.67 -5.14 -29.81
N LEU A 516 -40.48 -4.65 -30.16
CA LEU A 516 -40.24 -3.44 -30.97
C LEU A 516 -38.92 -3.62 -31.74
N ASN A 517 -38.95 -3.49 -33.07
CA ASN A 517 -37.80 -3.75 -33.95
C ASN A 517 -36.97 -2.48 -34.26
N PRO A 518 -35.63 -2.55 -34.29
CA PRO A 518 -34.75 -1.55 -34.92
C PRO A 518 -34.56 -1.79 -36.44
N PRO A 519 -34.02 -0.81 -37.20
CA PRO A 519 -33.92 -0.83 -38.66
C PRO A 519 -32.71 -1.61 -39.23
N PRO A 520 -32.69 -1.91 -40.56
CA PRO A 520 -31.68 -2.77 -41.19
C PRO A 520 -30.35 -2.07 -41.54
N SER A 521 -29.27 -2.86 -41.56
CA SER A 521 -27.90 -2.47 -41.93
C SER A 521 -27.66 -2.35 -43.45
N PRO A 522 -26.71 -1.52 -43.91
CA PRO A 522 -26.36 -1.37 -45.33
C PRO A 522 -25.48 -2.52 -45.88
N PRO A 523 -25.43 -2.72 -47.23
CA PRO A 523 -24.69 -3.80 -47.87
C PRO A 523 -23.18 -3.53 -48.04
N PRO A 524 -22.34 -4.58 -48.25
CA PRO A 524 -20.89 -4.46 -48.42
C PRO A 524 -20.45 -4.04 -49.84
N PRO A 525 -19.23 -3.49 -50.01
CA PRO A 525 -18.66 -3.08 -51.30
C PRO A 525 -18.06 -4.24 -52.14
N PRO A 526 -17.86 -4.06 -53.46
CA PRO A 526 -17.41 -5.10 -54.39
C PRO A 526 -15.88 -5.33 -54.40
N SER A 527 -15.48 -6.51 -54.88
CA SER A 527 -14.07 -6.98 -54.94
C SER A 527 -13.28 -6.44 -56.16
N PRO A 528 -11.94 -6.27 -56.05
CA PRO A 528 -11.09 -5.78 -57.15
C PRO A 528 -10.68 -6.89 -58.18
N PRO A 529 -10.25 -6.50 -59.39
CA PRO A 529 -9.93 -7.41 -60.51
C PRO A 529 -8.51 -8.04 -60.46
N PRO A 530 -8.24 -9.11 -61.24
CA PRO A 530 -6.96 -9.83 -61.23
C PRO A 530 -5.83 -9.14 -62.02
N PRO A 531 -4.54 -9.40 -61.69
CA PRO A 531 -3.39 -8.72 -62.29
C PRO A 531 -2.95 -9.26 -63.66
N VAL A 532 -2.40 -8.37 -64.49
CA VAL A 532 -1.85 -8.65 -65.84
C VAL A 532 -0.35 -8.97 -65.76
N LYS A 533 0.14 -9.83 -66.67
CA LYS A 533 1.53 -10.35 -66.70
C LYS A 533 2.54 -9.34 -67.29
N SER A 534 3.74 -9.31 -66.73
CA SER A 534 4.92 -8.59 -67.24
C SER A 534 5.89 -9.53 -68.01
N PRO A 535 6.72 -9.03 -68.94
CA PRO A 535 7.63 -9.85 -69.76
C PRO A 535 8.93 -10.27 -69.04
N PRO A 536 9.67 -11.28 -69.55
CA PRO A 536 10.83 -11.87 -68.88
C PRO A 536 12.18 -11.16 -69.14
N PRO A 537 13.20 -11.37 -68.30
CA PRO A 537 14.56 -10.84 -68.48
C PRO A 537 15.45 -11.74 -69.40
N PRO A 538 16.55 -11.21 -69.96
CA PRO A 538 17.49 -11.95 -70.80
C PRO A 538 18.48 -12.84 -70.01
N SER A 539 19.08 -13.78 -70.73
CA SER A 539 19.88 -14.92 -70.24
C SER A 539 21.33 -14.62 -69.83
N SER A 540 21.85 -15.41 -68.88
CA SER A 540 23.23 -15.40 -68.36
C SER A 540 24.17 -16.43 -69.03
N PRO A 541 25.49 -16.16 -69.13
CA PRO A 541 26.55 -17.13 -69.44
C PRO A 541 27.35 -17.52 -68.15
N PRO A 542 28.39 -18.39 -68.16
CA PRO A 542 28.26 -19.75 -67.65
C PRO A 542 29.02 -20.04 -66.34
N VAL A 543 28.73 -21.21 -65.75
CA VAL A 543 29.25 -21.70 -64.45
C VAL A 543 30.66 -22.29 -64.55
N SER A 544 31.46 -22.07 -63.50
CA SER A 544 32.71 -22.80 -63.15
C SER A 544 32.81 -22.94 -61.60
N PRO A 545 33.62 -23.89 -61.07
CA PRO A 545 33.25 -24.66 -59.87
C PRO A 545 33.69 -24.09 -58.49
N PRO A 546 33.10 -24.58 -57.37
CA PRO A 546 33.54 -24.32 -55.99
C PRO A 546 34.69 -25.27 -55.56
N PRO A 547 35.28 -25.20 -54.34
CA PRO A 547 34.90 -24.41 -53.15
C PRO A 547 36.03 -23.69 -52.37
N SER A 548 35.66 -22.80 -51.44
CA SER A 548 36.20 -22.76 -50.06
C SER A 548 35.42 -21.74 -49.22
N SER A 549 35.11 -22.08 -47.96
CA SER A 549 34.19 -21.31 -47.10
C SER A 549 34.88 -20.12 -46.41
N PRO A 550 34.33 -18.89 -46.52
CA PRO A 550 34.70 -17.78 -45.64
C PRO A 550 33.93 -17.85 -44.31
N GLN A 551 34.59 -17.45 -43.21
CA GLN A 551 33.97 -17.36 -41.89
C GLN A 551 32.98 -16.18 -41.78
N PRO A 552 32.04 -16.18 -40.81
CA PRO A 552 31.09 -15.07 -40.64
C PRO A 552 31.80 -13.82 -40.13
N PHE A 553 31.51 -12.67 -40.74
CA PHE A 553 31.91 -11.36 -40.22
C PHE A 553 31.19 -11.04 -38.90
N PRO A 554 31.84 -10.35 -37.94
CA PRO A 554 31.20 -9.95 -36.70
C PRO A 554 30.10 -8.91 -36.96
N SER A 555 28.97 -9.06 -36.27
CA SER A 555 27.88 -8.10 -36.29
C SER A 555 28.30 -6.75 -35.67
N PRO A 556 27.76 -5.61 -36.16
CA PRO A 556 28.07 -4.30 -35.58
C PRO A 556 27.60 -4.23 -34.12
N PRO A 557 28.32 -3.50 -33.24
CA PRO A 557 27.97 -3.42 -31.82
C PRO A 557 26.61 -2.76 -31.62
N LYS A 558 25.76 -3.37 -30.79
CA LYS A 558 24.47 -2.80 -30.40
C LYS A 558 24.71 -1.52 -29.60
N VAL A 559 24.23 -0.39 -30.12
CA VAL A 559 24.15 0.87 -29.36
C VAL A 559 23.17 0.66 -28.19
N LEU A 560 23.64 0.87 -26.97
CA LEU A 560 22.84 0.75 -25.75
C LEU A 560 22.04 2.04 -25.53
N SER A 561 20.76 1.92 -25.18
CA SER A 561 19.94 3.05 -24.77
C SER A 561 20.39 3.63 -23.43
N GLU A 562 20.09 4.91 -23.15
CA GLU A 562 20.38 5.56 -21.87
C GLU A 562 19.88 4.74 -20.67
N LYS A 563 18.65 4.20 -20.74
CA LYS A 563 18.08 3.32 -19.71
C LYS A 563 18.94 2.07 -19.47
N GLN A 564 19.50 1.47 -20.53
CA GLN A 564 20.40 0.31 -20.41
C GLN A 564 21.79 0.69 -19.86
N LEU A 565 22.30 1.88 -20.20
CA LEU A 565 23.55 2.41 -19.64
C LEU A 565 23.41 2.72 -18.14
N LEU A 566 22.32 3.36 -17.73
CA LEU A 566 22.01 3.63 -16.32
C LEU A 566 21.89 2.32 -15.52
N VAL A 567 21.15 1.33 -16.04
CA VAL A 567 21.07 0.00 -15.43
C VAL A 567 22.45 -0.69 -15.36
N ARG A 568 23.33 -0.51 -16.36
CA ARG A 568 24.71 -1.04 -16.29
C ARG A 568 25.51 -0.41 -15.15
N CYS A 569 25.36 0.89 -14.90
CA CYS A 569 26.06 1.58 -13.81
C CYS A 569 25.73 1.04 -12.42
N TYR A 570 24.45 0.74 -12.14
CA TYR A 570 24.04 0.15 -10.87
C TYR A 570 24.31 -1.36 -10.78
N ARG A 571 24.56 -2.05 -11.91
CA ARG A 571 24.97 -3.47 -11.95
C ARG A 571 26.49 -3.67 -11.80
N LEU A 572 27.30 -2.64 -12.04
CA LEU A 572 28.75 -2.67 -11.82
C LEU A 572 29.08 -2.44 -10.33
N SER A 573 30.03 -3.19 -9.78
CA SER A 573 30.48 -3.05 -8.39
C SER A 573 31.46 -1.88 -8.22
N LEU A 574 30.99 -0.67 -8.52
CA LEU A 574 31.77 0.56 -8.48
C LEU A 574 31.80 1.19 -7.07
N PRO A 575 32.90 1.82 -6.64
CA PRO A 575 32.90 2.66 -5.45
C PRO A 575 32.01 3.90 -5.66
N ARG A 576 31.51 4.47 -4.55
CA ARG A 576 30.50 5.55 -4.55
C ARG A 576 30.88 6.81 -5.35
N THR A 577 32.17 7.02 -5.60
CA THR A 577 32.72 8.07 -6.48
C THR A 577 32.53 7.72 -7.96
N GLU A 578 32.90 6.52 -8.39
CA GLU A 578 32.81 6.06 -9.78
C GLU A 578 31.37 5.80 -10.23
N VAL A 579 30.44 5.51 -9.30
CA VAL A 579 28.99 5.43 -9.63
C VAL A 579 28.47 6.76 -10.20
N LYS A 580 28.93 7.90 -9.68
CA LYS A 580 28.53 9.22 -10.18
C LYS A 580 29.04 9.44 -11.61
N ASP A 581 30.33 9.21 -11.83
CA ASP A 581 30.96 9.30 -13.15
C ASP A 581 30.26 8.40 -14.18
N CYS A 582 29.87 7.18 -13.77
CA CYS A 582 29.14 6.24 -14.61
C CYS A 582 27.75 6.76 -14.97
N VAL A 583 26.96 7.22 -14.00
CA VAL A 583 25.62 7.77 -14.24
C VAL A 583 25.68 9.00 -15.15
N GLU A 584 26.70 9.85 -14.99
CA GLU A 584 26.89 11.02 -15.85
C GLU A 584 27.31 10.64 -17.28
N ALA A 585 28.13 9.60 -17.45
CA ALA A 585 28.45 9.04 -18.76
C ALA A 585 27.21 8.42 -19.42
N ALA A 586 26.40 7.67 -18.66
CA ALA A 586 25.18 7.04 -19.14
C ALA A 586 24.15 8.07 -19.66
N LYS A 587 23.94 9.18 -18.93
CA LYS A 587 23.11 10.33 -19.38
C LYS A 587 23.62 10.99 -20.67
N LYS A 588 24.90 10.85 -20.99
CA LYS A 588 25.51 11.35 -22.24
C LYS A 588 25.50 10.31 -23.36
N GLY A 589 24.87 9.15 -23.16
CA GLY A 589 24.89 8.03 -24.11
C GLY A 589 26.23 7.31 -24.20
N ILE A 590 27.15 7.56 -23.26
CA ILE A 590 28.52 7.03 -23.27
C ILE A 590 28.61 5.78 -22.41
N LEU A 591 29.24 4.74 -22.95
CA LEU A 591 29.52 3.52 -22.21
C LEU A 591 30.68 3.75 -21.22
N TYR A 592 30.36 3.75 -19.92
CA TYR A 592 31.37 3.81 -18.86
C TYR A 592 32.11 2.48 -18.72
N GLU A 593 33.44 2.52 -18.75
CA GLU A 593 34.31 1.39 -18.45
C GLU A 593 35.08 1.66 -17.14
N PRO A 594 35.05 0.76 -16.13
CA PRO A 594 35.70 0.97 -14.84
C PRO A 594 37.21 1.14 -14.98
N LYS A 595 37.81 2.03 -14.17
CA LYS A 595 39.27 2.18 -14.11
C LYS A 595 39.86 0.91 -13.48
N GLN A 596 40.59 0.12 -14.25
CA GLN A 596 41.20 -1.13 -13.75
C GLN A 596 42.09 -0.85 -12.54
N LYS A 597 41.76 -1.44 -11.38
CA LYS A 597 42.67 -1.47 -10.24
C LYS A 597 43.84 -2.38 -10.58
N ALA A 598 45.06 -1.83 -10.54
CA ALA A 598 46.28 -2.64 -10.57
C ALA A 598 46.24 -3.64 -9.40
N GLY A 599 46.21 -4.94 -9.72
CA GLY A 599 45.98 -5.98 -8.74
C GLY A 599 47.19 -6.21 -7.85
N VAL A 600 46.97 -6.29 -6.54
CA VAL A 600 47.95 -6.86 -5.60
C VAL A 600 47.89 -8.37 -5.74
N VAL A 601 48.79 -8.94 -6.56
CA VAL A 601 49.09 -10.37 -6.54
C VAL A 601 50.40 -10.56 -5.78
N ALA A 602 50.32 -11.18 -4.61
CA ALA A 602 51.51 -11.59 -3.87
C ALA A 602 52.13 -12.82 -4.55
N SER A 603 53.38 -12.70 -4.99
CA SER A 603 54.23 -13.86 -5.22
C SER A 603 55.69 -13.51 -4.92
N VAL A 604 56.33 -14.36 -4.12
CA VAL A 604 57.62 -14.07 -3.47
C VAL A 604 58.73 -14.91 -4.11
N LYS A 605 59.63 -14.27 -4.89
CA LYS A 605 61.11 -14.40 -4.77
C LYS A 605 61.91 -13.80 -5.94
N THR A 606 63.12 -13.35 -5.58
CA THR A 606 64.35 -13.16 -6.40
C THR A 606 64.25 -12.24 -7.63
N ALA A 607 64.87 -11.05 -7.64
CA ALA A 607 66.32 -10.83 -7.83
C ALA A 607 66.80 -11.38 -9.20
N THR A 608 67.43 -10.60 -10.09
CA THR A 608 68.56 -9.67 -9.84
C THR A 608 68.67 -8.48 -10.80
N SER A 609 69.02 -7.31 -10.24
CA SER A 609 69.89 -6.22 -10.74
C SER A 609 70.19 -6.03 -12.26
N LYS A 610 70.10 -4.77 -12.71
CA LYS A 610 71.27 -3.86 -12.89
C LYS A 610 70.79 -2.40 -13.00
N GLU A 611 71.38 -1.48 -12.22
CA GLU A 611 72.40 -0.49 -12.64
C GLU A 611 71.91 0.44 -13.77
N SER A 612 72.01 1.77 -13.68
CA SER A 612 72.99 2.58 -12.93
C SER A 612 72.48 4.01 -12.66
N ASP A 613 73.11 4.67 -11.68
CA ASP A 613 73.43 6.12 -11.60
C ASP A 613 72.34 7.21 -11.71
N SER A 614 72.48 8.35 -11.02
CA SER A 614 73.24 8.65 -9.79
C SER A 614 72.76 9.99 -9.19
N THR A 615 72.94 10.12 -7.88
CA THR A 615 73.20 11.33 -7.06
C THR A 615 73.14 12.75 -7.67
N SER A 616 72.77 13.83 -6.96
CA SER A 616 72.20 14.01 -5.60
C SER A 616 72.22 15.50 -5.18
N TYR A 617 71.50 15.87 -4.09
CA TYR A 617 71.88 16.91 -3.09
C TYR A 617 71.95 18.40 -3.57
N ILE A 618 71.79 19.44 -2.73
CA ILE A 618 71.51 19.56 -1.27
C ILE A 618 70.72 20.86 -0.96
N SER A 619 70.25 21.01 0.29
CA SER A 619 69.60 22.18 0.92
C SER A 619 70.56 23.39 1.14
N ALA A 620 70.25 24.55 1.76
CA ALA A 620 69.14 25.06 2.59
C ALA A 620 69.17 26.62 2.64
N SER A 621 68.17 27.26 3.30
CA SER A 621 68.20 28.63 3.94
C SER A 621 68.49 29.86 3.03
N GLU A 622 67.96 31.09 3.18
CA GLU A 622 67.05 31.82 4.12
C GLU A 622 66.73 33.19 3.44
N ASP A 623 65.75 34.06 3.75
CA ASP A 623 64.56 34.11 4.64
C ASP A 623 63.61 35.28 4.16
N ILE A 624 62.51 35.55 4.88
CA ILE A 624 61.63 36.75 4.88
C ILE A 624 60.60 36.84 3.73
N GLY A 625 59.28 36.97 4.05
CA GLY A 625 58.34 37.45 3.01
C GLY A 625 56.79 37.41 3.15
N GLN A 626 56.19 37.17 4.32
CA GLN A 626 54.85 37.71 4.68
C GLN A 626 53.62 37.51 3.73
N LYS A 627 52.77 36.49 3.98
CA LYS A 627 51.32 36.67 4.31
C LYS A 627 50.56 35.36 4.60
N ASP A 628 49.88 35.37 5.74
CA ASP A 628 48.95 34.36 6.30
C ASP A 628 47.66 34.16 5.46
N SER A 629 46.90 33.06 5.58
CA SER A 629 47.12 31.77 6.25
C SER A 629 46.17 30.67 5.70
N THR A 630 46.42 29.44 6.16
CA THR A 630 45.71 28.16 5.98
C THR A 630 44.20 28.20 6.38
N SER A 631 43.36 27.19 6.14
CA SER A 631 43.62 25.73 6.10
C SER A 631 42.59 24.91 5.31
N SER A 632 43.07 23.81 4.71
CA SER A 632 42.23 22.65 4.38
C SER A 632 41.86 21.84 5.62
N GLY A 633 40.68 21.20 5.60
CA GLY A 633 40.44 19.94 6.32
C GLY A 633 39.74 20.00 7.67
N ARG A 634 38.42 19.79 7.66
CA ARG A 634 37.78 18.77 8.53
C ARG A 634 36.38 18.40 8.02
N VAL A 635 36.19 17.12 7.76
CA VAL A 635 34.86 16.51 7.78
C VAL A 635 34.41 16.51 9.23
N ILE A 636 33.27 17.14 9.52
CA ILE A 636 32.60 17.06 10.82
C ILE A 636 31.31 16.28 10.60
N GLU A 637 31.37 15.00 10.97
CA GLU A 637 30.24 14.25 11.49
C GLU A 637 29.61 15.08 12.61
N ARG A 638 28.32 15.38 12.52
CA ARG A 638 27.63 16.21 13.51
C ARG A 638 26.33 15.54 13.94
N ASP A 639 26.22 15.39 15.26
CA ASP A 639 25.31 14.48 15.94
C ASP A 639 23.83 14.87 15.86
N LEU A 640 22.99 13.90 16.23
CA LEU A 640 21.63 14.15 16.67
C LEU A 640 21.67 14.98 17.97
N GLU A 641 21.40 16.29 17.89
CA GLU A 641 20.91 17.06 19.03
C GLU A 641 20.30 18.39 18.55
N ASP A 642 18.98 18.39 18.30
CA ASP A 642 18.20 19.63 18.15
C ASP A 642 16.75 19.42 18.66
N LEU A 643 16.65 19.00 19.92
CA LEU A 643 15.40 18.87 20.67
C LEU A 643 15.51 19.41 22.11
N THR A 644 16.09 20.61 22.29
CA THR A 644 16.02 21.35 23.58
C THR A 644 16.22 22.86 23.41
N LEU A 645 15.23 23.57 22.84
CA LEU A 645 15.11 25.03 22.96
C LEU A 645 13.68 25.45 23.29
N THR A 646 13.27 25.24 24.56
CA THR A 646 12.17 25.99 25.20
C THR A 646 12.13 25.75 26.72
N GLN A 647 13.14 26.23 27.45
CA GLN A 647 12.97 26.58 28.88
C GLN A 647 14.19 27.37 29.41
N GLN A 648 14.00 28.69 29.57
CA GLN A 648 14.28 29.45 30.81
C GLN A 648 14.37 30.96 30.51
N ASN A 649 13.33 31.70 30.93
CA ASN A 649 13.51 32.81 31.86
C ASN A 649 12.15 33.30 32.37
N GLU A 650 11.85 33.01 33.64
CA GLU A 650 10.73 33.61 34.35
C GLU A 650 11.03 35.08 34.67
N LYS A 651 10.16 36.02 34.27
CA LYS A 651 9.99 37.27 35.03
C LYS A 651 8.52 37.65 35.14
N LYS A 652 8.14 38.04 36.36
CA LYS A 652 6.80 38.41 36.79
C LYS A 652 6.27 39.64 36.05
N GLY A 653 5.02 39.59 35.62
CA GLY A 653 4.24 40.74 35.16
C GLY A 653 2.74 40.43 35.31
N ALA A 654 2.00 41.30 36.00
CA ALA A 654 0.57 41.08 36.27
C ALA A 654 -0.29 41.34 35.02
N ALA A 655 -1.35 40.56 34.85
CA ALA A 655 -2.32 40.74 33.77
C ALA A 655 -3.37 41.81 34.13
N PRO A 656 -3.73 42.72 33.20
CA PRO A 656 -4.95 43.51 33.31
C PRO A 656 -6.16 42.70 32.83
N VAL A 657 -7.25 42.79 33.58
CA VAL A 657 -8.57 42.23 33.23
C VAL A 657 -9.25 43.11 32.19
N LEU A 658 -9.87 42.51 31.17
CA LEU A 658 -10.89 43.14 30.33
C LEU A 658 -11.97 42.11 29.98
N ASP A 659 -13.23 42.50 30.15
CA ASP A 659 -14.38 41.60 30.16
C ASP A 659 -14.84 41.14 28.77
N ALA A 660 -15.37 39.92 28.71
CA ALA A 660 -16.13 39.42 27.57
C ALA A 660 -17.65 39.56 27.82
N PRO A 661 -18.45 39.94 26.80
CA PRO A 661 -19.88 40.18 26.98
C PRO A 661 -20.68 38.89 27.19
N VAL A 662 -21.65 38.95 28.09
CA VAL A 662 -22.56 37.84 28.43
C VAL A 662 -23.50 37.51 27.27
N LEU A 663 -23.42 36.27 26.77
CA LEU A 663 -24.50 35.64 25.98
C LEU A 663 -25.33 34.73 26.89
N GLY A 664 -26.65 34.76 26.68
CA GLY A 664 -27.64 34.26 27.63
C GLY A 664 -27.66 32.73 27.85
N PRO A 665 -28.41 32.26 28.86
CA PRO A 665 -28.42 30.86 29.27
C PRO A 665 -28.98 29.93 28.18
N SER A 666 -28.38 28.74 28.07
CA SER A 666 -28.80 27.72 27.11
C SER A 666 -30.19 27.16 27.40
N LEU A 667 -30.81 26.55 26.38
CA LEU A 667 -32.15 25.94 26.46
C LEU A 667 -32.28 24.88 27.58
N HIS A 668 -31.18 24.31 28.06
CA HIS A 668 -31.16 23.38 29.20
C HIS A 668 -31.38 24.05 30.57
N ALA A 669 -31.04 25.34 30.75
CA ALA A 669 -31.31 26.05 31.99
C ALA A 669 -32.81 26.29 32.23
N LEU A 670 -33.59 26.41 31.15
CA LEU A 670 -35.05 26.61 31.20
C LEU A 670 -35.86 25.34 31.49
N LEU A 671 -35.26 24.16 31.33
CA LEU A 671 -35.92 22.87 31.57
C LEU A 671 -35.66 22.29 32.96
N GLY A 672 -34.75 22.88 33.75
CA GLY A 672 -34.34 22.39 35.08
C GLY A 672 -35.36 22.60 36.21
N HIS A 673 -36.49 23.28 35.96
CA HIS A 673 -37.44 23.68 37.02
C HIS A 673 -38.88 23.16 36.85
N LEU A 674 -39.10 22.20 35.95
CA LEU A 674 -40.42 21.59 35.73
C LEU A 674 -40.64 20.39 36.68
N ASN A 675 -41.66 20.48 37.54
CA ASN A 675 -42.03 19.38 38.42
C ASN A 675 -42.63 18.20 37.61
N LYS A 676 -42.53 16.98 38.15
CA LYS A 676 -42.87 15.71 37.44
C LYS A 676 -44.20 15.74 36.68
N TRP A 677 -45.23 16.38 37.23
CA TRP A 677 -46.54 16.54 36.57
C TRP A 677 -46.53 17.42 35.32
N GLN A 678 -45.71 18.49 35.28
CA GLN A 678 -45.60 19.37 34.12
C GLN A 678 -44.83 18.69 32.98
N ALA A 679 -43.80 17.91 33.30
CA ALA A 679 -43.11 17.06 32.33
C ALA A 679 -44.05 15.99 31.74
N LEU A 680 -44.90 15.37 32.58
CA LEU A 680 -45.90 14.40 32.15
C LEU A 680 -46.96 15.03 31.23
N PHE A 681 -47.40 16.25 31.53
CA PHE A 681 -48.35 17.00 30.70
C PHE A 681 -47.75 17.40 29.34
N LEU A 682 -46.50 17.89 29.32
CA LEU A 682 -45.77 18.19 28.07
C LEU A 682 -45.55 16.94 27.22
N TRP A 683 -45.20 15.81 27.85
CA TRP A 683 -45.08 14.53 27.15
C TRP A 683 -46.43 14.08 26.54
N LEU A 684 -47.53 14.22 27.29
CA LEU A 684 -48.88 13.91 26.79
C LEU A 684 -49.27 14.80 25.60
N LEU A 685 -48.95 16.09 25.64
CA LEU A 685 -49.18 17.02 24.52
C LEU A 685 -48.37 16.64 23.27
N VAL A 686 -47.10 16.23 23.42
CA VAL A 686 -46.28 15.75 22.30
C VAL A 686 -46.86 14.46 21.72
N VAL A 687 -47.32 13.52 22.54
CA VAL A 687 -47.98 12.29 22.07
C VAL A 687 -49.28 12.60 21.33
N ILE A 688 -50.12 13.50 21.85
CA ILE A 688 -51.36 13.94 21.18
C ILE A 688 -51.05 14.62 19.83
N ALA A 689 -50.05 15.51 19.78
CA ALA A 689 -49.62 16.15 18.54
C ALA A 689 -49.11 15.13 17.51
N PHE A 690 -48.31 14.15 17.95
CA PHE A 690 -47.80 13.08 17.08
C PHE A 690 -48.93 12.21 16.52
N LEU A 691 -49.89 11.82 17.36
CA LEU A 691 -51.08 11.05 16.94
C LEU A 691 -52.02 11.85 16.02
N ALA A 692 -52.08 13.18 16.14
CA ALA A 692 -52.85 14.04 15.23
C ALA A 692 -52.16 14.26 13.87
N VAL A 693 -50.83 14.30 13.85
CA VAL A 693 -50.02 14.58 12.65
C VAL A 693 -49.77 13.32 11.80
N MET A 694 -49.53 12.16 12.42
CA MET A 694 -49.24 10.91 11.70
C MET A 694 -50.30 10.51 10.65
N PRO A 695 -51.63 10.60 10.93
CA PRO A 695 -52.66 10.36 9.91
C PRO A 695 -52.62 11.34 8.73
N ARG A 696 -52.17 12.59 8.95
CA ARG A 696 -52.02 13.59 7.88
C ARG A 696 -50.80 13.30 7.01
N ILE A 697 -49.65 12.96 7.61
CA ILE A 697 -48.45 12.52 6.87
C ILE A 697 -48.74 11.24 6.07
N ALA A 698 -49.48 10.28 6.65
CA ALA A 698 -49.89 9.05 5.96
C ALA A 698 -50.86 9.27 4.79
N ARG A 699 -51.63 10.38 4.77
CA ARG A 699 -52.45 10.79 3.61
C ARG A 699 -51.60 11.48 2.54
N LEU A 700 -50.62 12.31 2.93
CA LEU A 700 -49.69 12.95 1.99
C LEU A 700 -48.80 11.92 1.26
N ARG A 701 -48.24 10.94 1.98
CA ARG A 701 -47.48 9.82 1.37
C ARG A 701 -48.33 8.92 0.46
N ARG A 702 -49.66 8.85 0.66
CA ARG A 702 -50.57 8.13 -0.25
C ARG A 702 -50.87 8.92 -1.53
N ARG A 703 -51.01 10.26 -1.46
CA ARG A 703 -51.14 11.10 -2.66
C ARG A 703 -49.87 11.15 -3.51
N ALA A 704 -48.69 11.16 -2.88
CA ALA A 704 -47.40 11.14 -3.59
C ALA A 704 -47.13 9.83 -4.37
N ARG A 705 -47.89 8.75 -4.13
CA ARG A 705 -47.76 7.45 -4.83
C ARG A 705 -48.83 7.21 -5.91
N SER A 706 -49.74 8.16 -6.16
CA SER A 706 -50.82 8.01 -7.16
C SER A 706 -50.81 9.12 -8.23
N GLY A 707 -49.67 9.78 -8.45
CA GLY A 707 -49.57 10.98 -9.28
C GLY A 707 -48.23 11.11 -10.00
N MET A 708 -47.92 10.18 -10.91
CA MET A 708 -47.00 10.40 -12.02
C MET A 708 -47.32 9.41 -13.15
N ARG A 709 -48.18 9.87 -14.07
CA ARG A 709 -48.42 9.25 -15.38
C ARG A 709 -48.66 10.41 -16.34
N THR A 710 -47.70 10.63 -17.24
CA THR A 710 -47.75 11.50 -18.44
C THR A 710 -48.28 12.93 -18.25
N GLU A 711 -47.39 13.93 -18.35
CA GLU A 711 -47.07 14.58 -19.65
C GLU A 711 -45.55 14.82 -19.72
#